data_AF-A0A835XRG4-F1
#
_entry.id   AF-A0A835XRG4-F1
#
_cell.length_a   1.000
_cell.length_b   1.000
_cell.length_c   1.000
_cell.angle_alpha   90.00
_cell.angle_beta   90.00
_cell.angle_gamma   90.00
#
_symmetry.space_group_name_H-M   'P 1'
#
loop_
_entity.id
_entity.type
_entity.pdbx_description
1 polymer ?
#
loop_
_entity_poly.entity_id
_entity_poly.type
_entity_poly.pdbx_seq_one_letter_code
_entity_poly.pdbx_strand_id
1 'polypeptide(L)'
;MALALLRRRQGRVLLRALSIANTDLGSGAFLRPTEELGASDSSAEVCSTSSSHQHGPVFTSSWSRTAQRRQYGVNNSPSIRYVPVEEPSFDDLADSEPTTYTQLLSSIRSAKHLKRLQHLVSIYSDRFDAVHVAAAVARLPRLIQYRAADLVEGAVPQPSAPHLRLPPRRKQRAALRASHLEAGAKLAAQLDTMLLSHASHFFPRQAACSIWAFGELRHRGVIDRMASLPDVLLAATKADLQPLRVHGHGVDLAQLVQGLAKLGFADAGLMAALAGLVRERLGDLQQIELQMVAWGLAQAGHADEALFRAIAQQMLATGTAFLLPSGCGAVFWAFAKAGMASETKLFDALAGGLTGQALLVAPSDVATVLWASYALGYRNHRLFHTLGDALLRELGSASDQQVASALESLARLRYSHPPLMDRVAAEVLKQPMVGTEDPTSLARVIFAFGRLQRCGPQDAQAVARLAEALSRRLPVVREAQLAMACEGLLPYGYKDQAVLSSFSLHAERMLSRCSAQDLLPVLRLLGAAGAPHFQLAVAAARHVATDVVPGGRYRYVRQVVELLYRAVRQGVDDAGAAEAVLRLAAEHEAELRPKDAARLVVIGQAMNLKDPLLGRMAEAVRGAPELLDADTAQAAEAAARALGDTALAAALAGRQQMEAQA
;
A
#
# COMPACT_ATOMS: atom_id res chain seq x y z
N MET A 1 27.49 22.22 -0.70
CA MET A 1 27.42 22.31 0.78
C MET A 1 26.56 21.22 1.45
N ALA A 2 25.30 20.96 1.05
CA ALA A 2 24.42 20.00 1.75
C ALA A 2 25.06 18.60 2.02
N LEU A 3 25.75 18.02 1.03
CA LEU A 3 26.50 16.76 1.17
C LEU A 3 27.62 16.80 2.23
N ALA A 4 28.25 17.96 2.46
CA ALA A 4 29.28 18.12 3.49
C ALA A 4 28.67 18.21 4.91
N LEU A 5 27.49 18.82 5.03
CA LEU A 5 26.72 18.85 6.29
C LEU A 5 26.15 17.47 6.63
N LEU A 6 25.72 16.69 5.63
CA LEU A 6 25.34 15.29 5.80
C LEU A 6 26.50 14.43 6.29
N ARG A 7 27.68 14.49 5.63
CA ARG A 7 28.89 13.78 6.08
C ARG A 7 29.29 14.18 7.52
N ARG A 8 29.24 15.47 7.88
CA ARG A 8 29.50 15.94 9.26
C ARG A 8 28.47 15.48 10.30
N ARG A 9 27.20 15.25 9.93
CA ARG A 9 26.21 14.61 10.83
C ARG A 9 26.45 13.10 10.95
N GLN A 10 26.69 12.40 9.84
CA GLN A 10 26.89 10.95 9.83
C GLN A 10 28.10 10.50 10.67
N GLY A 11 29.25 11.18 10.55
CA GLY A 11 30.44 10.87 11.35
C GLY A 11 30.23 10.99 12.88
N ARG A 12 29.37 11.92 13.33
CA ARG A 12 29.05 12.09 14.76
C ARG A 12 28.09 11.02 15.32
N VAL A 13 27.32 10.35 14.46
CA VAL A 13 26.47 9.22 14.86
C VAL A 13 27.31 7.94 14.97
N LEU A 14 28.22 7.70 14.02
CA LEU A 14 29.10 6.53 14.04
C LEU A 14 29.99 6.49 15.29
N LEU A 15 30.57 7.64 15.68
CA LEU A 15 31.39 7.75 16.89
C LEU A 15 30.59 7.48 18.19
N ARG A 16 29.29 7.78 18.23
CA ARG A 16 28.45 7.41 19.39
C ARG A 16 28.09 5.93 19.41
N ALA A 17 27.93 5.28 18.26
CA ALA A 17 27.72 3.83 18.22
C ALA A 17 28.97 3.07 18.70
N LEU A 18 30.16 3.45 18.21
CA LEU A 18 31.44 2.86 18.63
C LEU A 18 31.77 3.14 20.11
N SER A 19 31.36 4.30 20.65
CA SER A 19 31.50 4.63 22.07
C SER A 19 30.61 3.79 23.02
N ILE A 20 29.60 3.08 22.50
CA ILE A 20 28.67 2.25 23.30
C ILE A 20 29.00 0.75 23.15
N ALA A 21 29.72 0.36 22.11
CA ALA A 21 30.13 -1.02 21.85
C ALA A 21 31.40 -1.47 22.61
N ASN A 22 32.01 -0.60 23.43
CA ASN A 22 33.34 -0.80 24.01
C ASN A 22 33.35 -0.91 25.54
N THR A 23 32.20 -1.23 26.15
CA THR A 23 32.03 -1.42 27.60
C THR A 23 31.26 -2.71 27.92
N ASP A 24 31.74 -3.85 27.40
CA ASP A 24 31.51 -5.18 27.97
C ASP A 24 32.42 -6.23 27.29
N LEU A 25 33.64 -6.41 27.81
CA LEU A 25 34.48 -7.62 27.69
C LEU A 25 35.72 -7.46 28.59
N GLY A 26 35.73 -8.15 29.72
CA GLY A 26 36.79 -8.03 30.74
C GLY A 26 37.76 -9.22 30.77
N SER A 27 38.97 -8.96 31.29
CA SER A 27 40.04 -9.92 31.65
C SER A 27 40.65 -10.79 30.53
N GLY A 28 41.97 -10.63 30.30
CA GLY A 28 42.73 -11.35 29.25
C GLY A 28 44.26 -11.18 29.27
N ALA A 29 44.86 -11.02 30.45
CA ALA A 29 46.27 -11.20 30.82
C ALA A 29 47.44 -11.03 29.78
N PHE A 30 48.40 -10.15 30.14
CA PHE A 30 49.86 -10.28 29.95
C PHE A 30 50.48 -10.34 28.52
N LEU A 31 51.12 -9.24 28.07
CA LEU A 31 52.60 -9.03 28.14
C LEU A 31 53.05 -7.67 27.56
N ARG A 32 54.33 -7.32 27.79
CA ARG A 32 55.07 -6.07 27.44
C ARG A 32 56.58 -6.45 27.32
N PRO A 33 57.51 -5.57 26.89
CA PRO A 33 57.42 -4.32 26.10
C PRO A 33 58.40 -4.31 24.89
N THR A 34 58.56 -3.18 24.18
CA THR A 34 59.85 -2.43 24.00
C THR A 34 59.67 -1.17 23.10
N GLU A 35 60.46 -0.12 23.39
CA GLU A 35 61.17 0.84 22.50
C GLU A 35 60.47 1.56 21.30
N GLU A 36 60.80 2.82 20.94
CA GLU A 36 61.53 3.92 21.62
C GLU A 36 61.31 5.30 20.89
N LEU A 37 61.94 6.38 21.37
CA LEU A 37 62.12 7.73 20.75
C LEU A 37 60.87 8.64 20.61
N GLY A 38 60.90 9.95 20.92
CA GLY A 38 61.90 10.75 21.66
C GLY A 38 61.78 12.28 21.44
N ALA A 39 61.99 13.09 22.50
CA ALA A 39 62.28 14.56 22.52
C ALA A 39 61.24 15.57 21.95
N SER A 40 61.12 16.83 22.42
CA SER A 40 61.63 17.52 23.63
C SER A 40 60.89 18.86 23.90
N ASP A 41 61.19 19.47 25.05
CA ASP A 41 60.71 20.75 25.63
C ASP A 41 60.97 22.02 24.77
N SER A 42 60.61 23.27 25.13
CA SER A 42 60.27 23.93 26.42
C SER A 42 59.36 25.18 26.21
N SER A 43 58.69 25.77 27.21
CA SER A 43 59.24 26.68 28.25
C SER A 43 58.20 27.07 29.33
N ALA A 44 58.66 27.49 30.51
CA ALA A 44 57.85 28.08 31.60
C ALA A 44 57.68 29.62 31.40
N GLU A 45 57.12 30.48 32.28
CA GLU A 45 56.86 30.47 33.74
C GLU A 45 55.55 31.29 34.05
N VAL A 46 55.19 31.95 35.17
CA VAL A 46 55.86 32.42 36.41
C VAL A 46 54.89 32.56 37.61
N CYS A 47 55.42 32.50 38.83
CA CYS A 47 54.91 32.97 40.15
C CYS A 47 53.50 32.64 40.71
N SER A 48 53.53 32.21 41.98
CA SER A 48 52.43 32.11 42.96
C SER A 48 52.74 32.91 44.22
N THR A 49 51.73 33.42 44.96
CA THR A 49 51.90 33.83 46.38
C THR A 49 50.59 33.83 47.20
N SER A 50 50.61 33.17 48.37
CA SER A 50 50.03 33.49 49.71
C SER A 50 48.83 34.47 49.86
N SER A 51 47.91 34.36 50.84
CA SER A 51 47.54 33.37 51.89
C SER A 51 46.24 33.90 52.60
N SER A 52 45.73 33.57 53.81
CA SER A 52 46.00 32.66 54.96
C SER A 52 44.80 32.72 55.96
N HIS A 53 44.61 31.72 56.84
CA HIS A 53 43.72 31.73 58.06
C HIS A 53 42.18 31.80 57.84
N GLN A 54 41.28 31.28 58.72
CA GLN A 54 41.29 30.08 59.60
C GLN A 54 39.84 29.72 60.03
N HIS A 55 39.65 28.64 60.82
CA HIS A 55 38.37 28.13 61.36
C HIS A 55 37.57 29.18 62.19
N GLY A 56 36.26 29.09 62.44
CA GLY A 56 35.20 28.08 62.20
C GLY A 56 33.86 28.63 62.78
N PRO A 57 32.89 27.84 63.30
CA PRO A 57 32.70 26.39 63.30
C PRO A 57 31.32 25.95 62.69
N VAL A 58 30.92 24.70 62.93
CA VAL A 58 29.60 24.13 62.54
C VAL A 58 28.68 24.01 63.77
N PHE A 59 27.37 24.32 63.65
CA PHE A 59 26.30 23.52 64.28
C PHE A 59 24.92 23.76 63.65
N THR A 60 24.01 22.81 63.86
CA THR A 60 22.65 22.74 63.29
C THR A 60 21.55 23.32 64.18
N SER A 61 20.51 23.89 63.58
CA SER A 61 19.15 23.80 64.13
C SER A 61 18.09 23.87 63.04
N SER A 62 17.04 23.05 63.19
CA SER A 62 15.74 23.28 62.58
C SER A 62 14.90 24.18 63.50
N TRP A 63 13.85 24.82 62.98
CA TRP A 63 12.51 24.91 63.60
C TRP A 63 11.57 25.58 62.58
N SER A 64 10.26 25.31 62.68
CA SER A 64 9.27 25.69 61.69
C SER A 64 8.42 26.91 62.11
N ARG A 65 7.90 27.66 61.11
CA ARG A 65 6.55 28.26 61.17
C ARG A 65 6.07 28.83 59.83
N THR A 66 4.75 28.86 59.70
CA THR A 66 3.97 29.40 58.57
C THR A 66 3.93 30.92 58.55
N ALA A 67 3.85 31.51 57.35
CA ALA A 67 3.39 32.87 57.12
C ALA A 67 2.56 32.94 55.82
N GLN A 68 1.39 33.58 55.87
CA GLN A 68 0.50 33.72 54.70
C GLN A 68 0.74 35.05 53.96
N ARG A 69 0.49 35.02 52.64
CA ARG A 69 0.09 36.13 51.76
C ARG A 69 0.64 37.54 52.05
N ARG A 70 1.44 38.05 51.11
CA ARG A 70 1.12 39.36 50.49
C ARG A 70 1.02 39.22 48.99
N GLN A 71 0.00 39.85 48.42
CA GLN A 71 -0.38 39.73 47.01
C GLN A 71 -0.10 41.07 46.33
N TYR A 72 0.96 41.13 45.52
CA TYR A 72 1.28 42.31 44.73
C TYR A 72 0.69 42.17 43.33
N GLY A 73 -0.28 43.03 43.00
CA GLY A 73 -0.88 43.08 41.67
C GLY A 73 0.02 43.83 40.70
N VAL A 74 0.68 43.12 39.77
CA VAL A 74 1.34 43.74 38.61
C VAL A 74 0.36 43.72 37.44
N ASN A 75 -0.39 44.82 37.29
CA ASN A 75 -1.36 44.98 36.22
C ASN A 75 -0.67 45.48 34.94
N ASN A 76 -0.13 44.56 34.13
CA ASN A 76 0.35 44.85 32.77
C ASN A 76 0.40 43.57 31.93
N SER A 77 -0.73 43.21 31.33
CA SER A 77 -0.79 42.19 30.28
C SER A 77 -0.36 42.82 28.95
N PRO A 78 0.79 42.45 28.35
CA PRO A 78 1.17 42.96 27.03
C PRO A 78 0.21 42.42 25.98
N SER A 79 -0.74 43.24 25.54
CA SER A 79 -1.67 42.92 24.47
C SER A 79 -0.93 42.97 23.13
N ILE A 80 -0.21 41.89 22.81
CA ILE A 80 0.39 41.67 21.49
C ILE A 80 -0.74 41.51 20.47
N ARG A 81 -1.22 42.66 19.96
CA ARG A 81 -1.96 42.70 18.70
C ARG A 81 -1.03 42.13 17.64
N TYR A 82 -1.44 41.02 17.04
CA TYR A 82 -0.82 40.53 15.83
C TYR A 82 -1.16 41.50 14.70
N VAL A 83 -0.34 42.55 14.55
CA VAL A 83 -0.27 43.29 13.29
C VAL A 83 0.16 42.26 12.25
N PRO A 84 -0.61 42.02 11.18
CA PRO A 84 -0.12 41.21 10.07
C PRO A 84 1.01 41.99 9.41
N VAL A 85 2.24 41.69 9.82
CA VAL A 85 3.41 41.93 8.98
C VAL A 85 3.14 41.10 7.73
N GLU A 86 2.98 41.77 6.59
CA GLU A 86 2.90 41.07 5.31
C GLU A 86 4.12 40.14 5.21
N GLU A 87 3.90 38.86 4.87
CA GLU A 87 5.03 37.94 4.70
C GLU A 87 6.01 38.60 3.74
N PRO A 88 7.27 38.88 4.16
CA PRO A 88 8.16 39.68 3.34
C PRO A 88 8.31 38.98 2.01
N SER A 89 8.04 39.71 0.93
CA SER A 89 8.18 39.23 -0.44
C SER A 89 9.65 38.91 -0.69
N PHE A 90 10.06 37.70 -0.31
CA PHE A 90 11.40 37.21 -0.52
C PHE A 90 11.68 37.25 -2.02
N ASP A 91 12.56 38.16 -2.43
CA ASP A 91 13.10 38.20 -3.78
C ASP A 91 13.99 36.96 -3.99
N ASP A 92 13.34 35.85 -4.34
CA ASP A 92 13.95 34.60 -4.84
C ASP A 92 14.80 34.84 -6.11
N LEU A 93 14.79 36.07 -6.64
CA LEU A 93 15.65 36.59 -7.70
C LEU A 93 17.06 36.97 -7.21
N ALA A 94 17.30 37.04 -5.89
CA ALA A 94 18.61 37.38 -5.31
C ALA A 94 19.72 36.34 -5.55
N ASP A 95 19.38 35.12 -6.01
CA ASP A 95 20.38 34.23 -6.64
C ASP A 95 20.83 34.90 -7.96
N SER A 96 22.07 35.39 -8.03
CA SER A 96 22.61 36.19 -9.16
C SER A 96 22.27 35.64 -10.55
N GLU A 97 21.88 36.53 -11.48
CA GLU A 97 21.51 36.13 -12.84
C GLU A 97 22.65 35.40 -13.58
N PRO A 98 22.36 34.29 -14.30
CA PRO A 98 23.38 33.50 -14.98
C PRO A 98 23.87 34.17 -16.27
N THR A 99 25.07 34.76 -16.22
CA THR A 99 25.70 35.41 -17.38
C THR A 99 26.45 34.42 -18.29
N THR A 100 26.71 33.20 -17.83
CA THR A 100 27.47 32.16 -18.57
C THR A 100 26.74 30.81 -18.64
N TYR A 101 27.09 30.00 -19.65
CA TYR A 101 26.58 28.63 -19.86
C TYR A 101 26.62 27.76 -18.58
N THR A 102 27.75 27.76 -17.88
CA THR A 102 27.93 26.91 -16.69
C THR A 102 27.12 27.41 -15.50
N GLN A 103 26.94 28.73 -15.36
CA GLN A 103 26.04 29.32 -14.36
C GLN A 103 24.58 29.02 -14.69
N LEU A 104 24.14 29.13 -15.94
CA LEU A 104 22.75 28.85 -16.34
C LEU A 104 22.39 27.39 -16.05
N LEU A 105 23.24 26.45 -16.49
CA LEU A 105 23.07 25.02 -16.20
C LEU A 105 23.13 24.70 -14.69
N SER A 106 23.93 25.43 -13.91
CA SER A 106 23.98 25.31 -12.44
C SER A 106 22.70 25.83 -11.78
N SER A 107 22.20 27.00 -12.22
CA SER A 107 20.96 27.62 -11.73
C SER A 107 19.74 26.74 -12.01
N ILE A 108 19.64 26.15 -13.20
CA ILE A 108 18.60 25.16 -13.54
C ILE A 108 18.68 23.93 -12.61
N ARG A 109 19.88 23.33 -12.48
CA ARG A 109 20.08 22.12 -11.65
C ARG A 109 19.86 22.34 -10.16
N SER A 110 20.09 23.56 -9.67
CA SER A 110 19.97 23.93 -8.25
C SER A 110 18.63 24.59 -7.87
N ALA A 111 17.84 25.07 -8.85
CA ALA A 111 16.57 25.79 -8.66
C ALA A 111 15.72 25.21 -7.53
N LYS A 112 15.41 26.03 -6.53
CA LYS A 112 14.78 25.61 -5.26
C LYS A 112 13.25 25.57 -5.31
N HIS A 113 12.62 26.34 -6.20
CA HIS A 113 11.17 26.53 -6.29
C HIS A 113 10.70 26.53 -7.76
N LEU A 114 9.44 26.16 -8.00
CA LEU A 114 8.85 26.09 -9.35
C LEU A 114 8.95 27.43 -10.10
N LYS A 115 8.62 28.55 -9.42
CA LYS A 115 8.73 29.91 -9.96
C LYS A 115 10.13 30.22 -10.52
N ARG A 116 11.21 29.81 -9.83
CA ARG A 116 12.59 30.08 -10.28
C ARG A 116 12.96 29.28 -11.52
N LEU A 117 12.51 28.03 -11.66
CA LEU A 117 12.70 27.27 -12.90
C LEU A 117 11.87 27.87 -14.04
N GLN A 118 10.62 28.25 -13.78
CA GLN A 118 9.75 28.91 -14.75
C GLN A 118 10.38 30.21 -15.28
N HIS A 119 10.88 31.06 -14.39
CA HIS A 119 11.61 32.30 -14.73
C HIS A 119 12.87 32.02 -15.57
N LEU A 120 13.68 31.01 -15.22
CA LEU A 120 14.86 30.64 -15.99
C LEU A 120 14.50 30.17 -17.41
N VAL A 121 13.41 29.41 -17.56
CA VAL A 121 12.89 28.97 -18.87
C VAL A 121 12.30 30.14 -19.66
N SER A 122 11.55 31.05 -19.02
CA SER A 122 10.90 32.17 -19.73
C SER A 122 11.86 33.27 -20.18
N ILE A 123 12.97 33.52 -19.46
CA ILE A 123 13.92 34.59 -19.79
C ILE A 123 15.09 34.11 -20.66
N TYR A 124 15.59 32.89 -20.44
CA TYR A 124 16.83 32.41 -21.05
C TYR A 124 16.62 31.27 -22.08
N SER A 125 15.38 31.04 -22.54
CA SER A 125 15.07 29.97 -23.51
C SER A 125 15.74 30.15 -24.87
N ASP A 126 16.13 31.37 -25.22
CA ASP A 126 17.00 31.72 -26.35
C ASP A 126 18.41 31.11 -26.24
N ARG A 127 18.88 30.83 -25.02
CA ARG A 127 20.21 30.29 -24.70
C ARG A 127 20.18 28.82 -24.28
N PHE A 128 19.02 28.19 -24.28
CA PHE A 128 18.92 26.77 -23.96
C PHE A 128 19.40 25.93 -25.13
N ASP A 129 20.19 24.90 -24.82
CA ASP A 129 20.54 23.82 -25.72
C ASP A 129 19.94 22.50 -25.22
N ALA A 130 20.28 21.39 -25.89
CA ALA A 130 19.87 20.05 -25.48
C ALA A 130 20.23 19.71 -24.01
N VAL A 131 21.34 20.22 -23.49
CA VAL A 131 21.78 19.97 -22.11
C VAL A 131 20.97 20.80 -21.10
N HIS A 132 20.65 22.06 -21.41
CA HIS A 132 19.80 22.91 -20.58
C HIS A 132 18.35 22.43 -20.54
N VAL A 133 17.75 22.09 -21.70
CA VAL A 133 16.37 21.56 -21.77
C VAL A 133 16.26 20.27 -20.95
N ALA A 134 17.14 19.29 -21.19
CA ALA A 134 17.15 18.04 -20.44
C ALA A 134 17.38 18.25 -18.92
N ALA A 135 18.21 19.22 -18.53
CA ALA A 135 18.43 19.56 -17.12
C ALA A 135 17.20 20.23 -16.46
N ALA A 136 16.46 21.06 -17.19
CA ALA A 136 15.22 21.69 -16.72
C ALA A 136 14.11 20.65 -16.56
N VAL A 137 13.94 19.80 -17.56
CA VAL A 137 13.03 18.65 -17.54
C VAL A 137 13.33 17.72 -16.35
N ALA A 138 14.60 17.30 -16.18
CA ALA A 138 15.01 16.46 -15.06
C ALA A 138 14.84 17.11 -13.67
N ARG A 139 14.80 18.45 -13.59
CA ARG A 139 14.55 19.20 -12.34
C ARG A 139 13.07 19.24 -11.98
N LEU A 140 12.17 19.32 -12.95
CA LEU A 140 10.74 19.58 -12.74
C LEU A 140 10.04 18.58 -11.77
N PRO A 141 10.23 17.25 -11.87
CA PRO A 141 9.68 16.29 -10.89
C PRO A 141 10.18 16.47 -9.45
N ARG A 142 11.28 17.20 -9.23
CA ARG A 142 11.78 17.51 -7.88
C ARG A 142 11.20 18.82 -7.33
N LEU A 143 10.68 19.69 -8.19
CA LEU A 143 10.02 20.93 -7.79
C LEU A 143 8.54 20.70 -7.46
N ILE A 144 7.90 19.75 -8.13
CA ILE A 144 6.52 19.30 -7.84
C ILE A 144 6.58 18.15 -6.80
N GLN A 145 7.38 18.33 -5.75
CA GLN A 145 7.46 17.41 -4.60
C GLN A 145 6.51 17.84 -3.49
N TYR A 146 5.89 16.86 -2.84
CA TYR A 146 4.91 17.04 -1.77
C TYR A 146 5.53 17.61 -0.47
N ARG A 147 5.77 18.93 -0.40
CA ARG A 147 6.14 19.60 0.86
C ARG A 147 4.89 19.82 1.70
N ALA A 148 4.96 19.64 3.01
CA ALA A 148 3.80 19.74 3.90
C ALA A 148 2.99 21.06 3.84
N ALA A 149 3.55 22.15 3.29
CA ALA A 149 2.88 23.44 3.09
C ALA A 149 2.16 23.60 1.73
N ASP A 150 2.55 22.83 0.71
CA ASP A 150 1.98 22.86 -0.65
C ASP A 150 0.69 22.01 -0.77
N LEU A 151 0.29 21.38 0.35
CA LEU A 151 -0.73 20.34 0.43
C LEU A 151 -1.97 20.90 1.14
N VAL A 152 -3.14 20.69 0.56
CA VAL A 152 -4.42 21.16 1.12
C VAL A 152 -5.11 20.00 1.85
N GLU A 153 -5.77 20.27 2.98
CA GLU A 153 -6.84 19.36 3.44
C GLU A 153 -7.92 19.30 2.35
N GLY A 154 -8.46 18.11 2.07
CA GLY A 154 -9.50 17.93 1.04
C GLY A 154 -10.76 18.71 1.40
N ALA A 155 -10.96 19.86 0.77
CA ALA A 155 -12.00 20.81 1.15
C ALA A 155 -13.40 20.35 0.71
N VAL A 156 -14.13 19.72 1.62
CA VAL A 156 -15.60 19.76 1.61
C VAL A 156 -16.03 21.14 2.16
N PRO A 157 -16.99 21.84 1.53
CA PRO A 157 -17.51 23.10 2.07
C PRO A 157 -18.09 22.91 3.47
N GLN A 158 -17.60 23.67 4.45
CA GLN A 158 -18.18 23.66 5.80
C GLN A 158 -19.42 24.57 5.84
N PRO A 159 -20.57 24.12 6.36
CA PRO A 159 -21.56 25.03 6.91
C PRO A 159 -20.98 25.67 8.19
N SER A 160 -21.13 26.98 8.32
CA SER A 160 -20.45 27.78 9.35
C SER A 160 -20.91 27.45 10.78
N ALA A 161 -20.01 26.92 11.60
CA ALA A 161 -20.20 26.75 13.05
C ALA A 161 -18.94 27.23 13.81
N PRO A 162 -19.02 28.32 14.60
CA PRO A 162 -17.85 28.88 15.25
C PRO A 162 -17.51 28.20 16.60
N HIS A 163 -16.24 28.25 16.97
CA HIS A 163 -15.70 27.99 18.32
C HIS A 163 -15.70 26.54 18.86
N LEU A 164 -15.04 25.61 18.17
CA LEU A 164 -14.47 24.41 18.82
C LEU A 164 -13.07 24.09 18.24
N ARG A 165 -12.02 24.19 19.08
CA ARG A 165 -10.64 23.81 18.69
C ARG A 165 -10.47 22.30 18.76
N LEU A 166 -10.70 21.62 17.64
CA LEU A 166 -10.40 20.19 17.50
C LEU A 166 -8.88 19.92 17.49
N PRO A 167 -8.42 18.73 17.95
CA PRO A 167 -7.03 18.31 17.82
C PRO A 167 -6.63 18.15 16.33
N PRO A 168 -5.32 18.18 16.01
CA PRO A 168 -4.86 18.09 14.63
C PRO A 168 -5.34 16.80 13.97
N ARG A 169 -6.04 16.94 12.85
CA ARG A 169 -6.53 15.84 12.02
C ARG A 169 -5.37 14.98 11.53
N ARG A 170 -5.61 13.67 11.33
CA ARG A 170 -4.71 12.82 10.55
C ARG A 170 -4.48 13.45 9.18
N LYS A 171 -3.24 13.38 8.68
CA LYS A 171 -2.82 13.97 7.39
C LYS A 171 -3.44 13.20 6.22
N GLN A 172 -4.71 13.49 5.97
CA GLN A 172 -5.50 12.98 4.85
C GLN A 172 -4.82 13.30 3.53
N ARG A 173 -5.13 12.49 2.49
CA ARG A 173 -4.59 12.53 1.13
C ARG A 173 -4.09 13.92 0.74
N ALA A 174 -2.79 14.09 0.89
CA ALA A 174 -2.16 15.39 0.80
C ALA A 174 -2.08 15.81 -0.68
N ALA A 175 -3.09 16.54 -1.13
CA ALA A 175 -3.24 16.97 -2.51
C ALA A 175 -2.49 18.28 -2.72
N LEU A 176 -1.67 18.34 -3.76
CA LEU A 176 -1.08 19.59 -4.24
C LEU A 176 -2.20 20.60 -4.55
N ARG A 177 -2.00 21.87 -4.18
CA ARG A 177 -2.85 22.98 -4.65
C ARG A 177 -3.00 22.89 -6.17
N ALA A 178 -4.23 22.99 -6.68
CA ALA A 178 -4.51 22.84 -8.11
C ALA A 178 -3.64 23.78 -8.98
N SER A 179 -3.39 25.00 -8.51
CA SER A 179 -2.50 25.97 -9.15
C SER A 179 -1.03 25.53 -9.27
N HIS A 180 -0.53 24.68 -8.36
CA HIS A 180 0.83 24.12 -8.45
C HIS A 180 0.90 22.98 -9.48
N LEU A 181 -0.17 22.18 -9.60
CA LEU A 181 -0.30 21.18 -10.68
C LEU A 181 -0.42 21.86 -12.04
N GLU A 182 -1.27 22.88 -12.15
CA GLU A 182 -1.49 23.65 -13.38
C GLU A 182 -0.21 24.39 -13.83
N ALA A 183 0.50 25.05 -12.91
CA ALA A 183 1.79 25.67 -13.21
C ALA A 183 2.86 24.64 -13.62
N GLY A 184 2.85 23.46 -12.98
CA GLY A 184 3.71 22.33 -13.34
C GLY A 184 3.41 21.79 -14.74
N ALA A 185 2.13 21.64 -15.09
CA ALA A 185 1.67 21.17 -16.39
C ALA A 185 2.01 22.18 -17.51
N LYS A 186 1.79 23.48 -17.28
CA LYS A 186 2.16 24.55 -18.22
C LYS A 186 3.66 24.58 -18.49
N LEU A 187 4.50 24.47 -17.45
CA LEU A 187 5.95 24.42 -17.62
C LEU A 187 6.43 23.11 -18.28
N ALA A 188 5.76 21.98 -18.00
CA ALA A 188 6.03 20.73 -18.68
C ALA A 188 5.73 20.82 -20.19
N ALA A 189 4.59 21.41 -20.58
CA ALA A 189 4.21 21.59 -21.99
C ALA A 189 5.12 22.58 -22.75
N GLN A 190 5.62 23.62 -22.07
CA GLN A 190 6.66 24.49 -22.62
C GLN A 190 7.95 23.71 -22.90
N LEU A 191 8.41 22.91 -21.93
CA LEU A 191 9.61 22.09 -22.10
C LEU A 191 9.43 20.96 -23.14
N ASP A 192 8.23 20.37 -23.26
CA ASP A 192 7.91 19.35 -24.28
C ASP A 192 8.02 19.94 -25.70
N THR A 193 7.54 21.18 -25.89
CA THR A 193 7.75 21.94 -27.13
C THR A 193 9.23 22.22 -27.40
N MET A 194 10.02 22.55 -26.36
CA MET A 194 11.47 22.75 -26.50
C MET A 194 12.24 21.45 -26.76
N LEU A 195 11.73 20.29 -26.36
CA LEU A 195 12.36 19.00 -26.65
C LEU A 195 12.32 18.67 -28.15
N LEU A 196 11.22 18.99 -28.84
CA LEU A 196 11.09 18.76 -30.29
C LEU A 196 12.21 19.42 -31.12
N SER A 197 12.59 20.66 -30.78
CA SER A 197 13.66 21.38 -31.50
C SER A 197 15.08 20.96 -31.12
N HIS A 198 15.26 20.15 -30.06
CA HIS A 198 16.58 19.77 -29.53
C HIS A 198 16.86 18.26 -29.55
N ALA A 199 15.85 17.41 -29.76
CA ALA A 199 15.98 15.96 -29.70
C ALA A 199 17.04 15.39 -30.67
N SER A 200 17.21 16.00 -31.85
CA SER A 200 18.27 15.67 -32.82
C SER A 200 19.69 15.70 -32.24
N HIS A 201 19.93 16.49 -31.18
CA HIS A 201 21.22 16.66 -30.52
C HIS A 201 21.32 15.90 -29.18
N PHE A 202 20.36 15.03 -28.87
CA PHE A 202 20.36 14.27 -27.62
C PHE A 202 21.32 13.07 -27.67
N PHE A 203 22.15 12.97 -26.62
CA PHE A 203 22.82 11.72 -26.26
C PHE A 203 21.84 10.84 -25.44
N PRO A 204 22.08 9.51 -25.34
CA PRO A 204 21.16 8.59 -24.66
C PRO A 204 20.75 9.04 -23.25
N ARG A 205 21.68 9.63 -22.50
CA ARG A 205 21.45 10.20 -21.16
C ARG A 205 20.44 11.34 -21.12
N GLN A 206 20.53 12.30 -22.04
CA GLN A 206 19.58 13.42 -22.13
C GLN A 206 18.17 12.90 -22.42
N ALA A 207 18.07 11.92 -23.33
CA ALA A 207 16.80 11.31 -23.71
C ALA A 207 16.20 10.46 -22.58
N ALA A 208 16.97 9.54 -22.02
CA ALA A 208 16.55 8.71 -20.89
C ALA A 208 16.09 9.54 -19.69
N CYS A 209 16.84 10.58 -19.33
CA CYS A 209 16.48 11.44 -18.20
C CYS A 209 15.23 12.29 -18.48
N SER A 210 15.00 12.69 -19.73
CA SER A 210 13.79 13.39 -20.14
C SER A 210 12.57 12.48 -20.12
N ILE A 211 12.68 11.27 -20.70
CA ILE A 211 11.63 10.25 -20.70
C ILE A 211 11.28 9.80 -19.27
N TRP A 212 12.28 9.62 -18.40
CA TRP A 212 12.08 9.36 -16.97
C TRP A 212 11.32 10.49 -16.27
N ALA A 213 11.69 11.75 -16.52
CA ALA A 213 11.08 12.90 -15.88
C ALA A 213 9.63 13.10 -16.33
N PHE A 214 9.34 13.00 -17.64
CA PHE A 214 7.96 13.05 -18.14
C PHE A 214 7.14 11.84 -17.62
N GLY A 215 7.75 10.66 -17.50
CA GLY A 215 7.15 9.51 -16.80
C GLY A 215 6.77 9.83 -15.35
N GLU A 216 7.67 10.43 -14.57
CA GLU A 216 7.39 10.89 -13.20
C GLU A 216 6.25 11.91 -13.15
N LEU A 217 6.18 12.85 -14.09
CA LEU A 217 5.10 13.85 -14.15
C LEU A 217 3.75 13.18 -14.45
N ARG A 218 3.71 12.26 -15.42
CA ARG A 218 2.48 11.52 -15.77
C ARG A 218 2.02 10.61 -14.63
N HIS A 219 2.94 9.88 -14.00
CA HIS A 219 2.64 9.00 -12.86
C HIS A 219 2.08 9.77 -11.64
N ARG A 220 2.30 11.09 -11.56
CA ARG A 220 1.74 11.98 -10.53
C ARG A 220 0.49 12.75 -10.99
N GLY A 221 0.00 12.55 -12.21
CA GLY A 221 -1.15 13.26 -12.77
C GLY A 221 -0.90 14.73 -13.10
N VAL A 222 0.35 15.11 -13.40
CA VAL A 222 0.70 16.48 -13.84
C VAL A 222 0.50 16.66 -15.36
N ILE A 223 0.63 15.58 -16.13
CA ILE A 223 0.45 15.54 -17.59
C ILE A 223 -0.19 14.20 -17.99
N ASP A 224 -0.88 14.14 -19.12
CA ASP A 224 -1.46 12.88 -19.64
C ASP A 224 -0.51 12.10 -20.56
N ARG A 225 0.34 12.82 -21.30
CA ARG A 225 1.28 12.30 -22.31
C ARG A 225 2.49 13.23 -22.48
N MET A 226 3.52 12.72 -23.16
CA MET A 226 4.68 13.46 -23.66
C MET A 226 4.56 13.51 -25.20
N ALA A 227 4.52 14.70 -25.79
CA ALA A 227 4.35 14.88 -27.23
C ALA A 227 5.65 14.58 -27.99
N SER A 228 6.80 15.03 -27.46
CA SER A 228 8.15 14.79 -28.01
C SER A 228 8.68 13.36 -27.82
N LEU A 229 7.85 12.44 -27.31
CA LEU A 229 8.29 11.06 -27.02
C LEU A 229 8.88 10.34 -28.24
N PRO A 230 8.28 10.38 -29.46
CA PRO A 230 8.84 9.68 -30.61
C PRO A 230 10.25 10.17 -30.97
N ASP A 231 10.46 11.48 -31.02
CA ASP A 231 11.72 12.12 -31.41
C ASP A 231 12.82 11.91 -30.36
N VAL A 232 12.48 12.08 -29.08
CA VAL A 232 13.41 11.86 -27.96
C VAL A 232 13.75 10.37 -27.82
N LEU A 233 12.81 9.46 -28.08
CA LEU A 233 13.07 8.02 -28.12
C LEU A 233 13.91 7.62 -29.34
N LEU A 234 13.67 8.21 -30.52
CA LEU A 234 14.50 7.99 -31.70
C LEU A 234 15.94 8.47 -31.47
N ALA A 235 16.13 9.59 -30.76
CA ALA A 235 17.46 10.07 -30.38
C ALA A 235 18.17 9.14 -29.37
N ALA A 236 17.44 8.55 -28.41
CA ALA A 236 17.99 7.55 -27.50
C ALA A 236 18.42 6.26 -28.20
N THR A 237 17.61 5.80 -29.16
CA THR A 237 17.68 4.44 -29.70
C THR A 237 18.38 4.34 -31.05
N LYS A 238 18.29 5.37 -31.90
CA LYS A 238 18.67 5.36 -33.32
C LYS A 238 18.23 4.10 -34.07
N ALA A 239 17.02 3.62 -33.73
CA ALA A 239 16.37 2.40 -34.21
C ALA A 239 17.02 1.04 -33.85
N ASP A 240 18.30 0.98 -33.44
CA ASP A 240 19.01 -0.28 -33.18
C ASP A 240 19.47 -0.50 -31.71
N LEU A 241 19.20 0.47 -30.83
CA LEU A 241 19.70 0.57 -29.44
C LEU A 241 21.22 0.68 -29.30
N GLN A 242 22.00 0.74 -30.38
CA GLN A 242 23.46 0.78 -30.34
C GLN A 242 24.03 2.02 -29.61
N PRO A 243 23.39 3.22 -29.65
CA PRO A 243 23.81 4.34 -28.80
C PRO A 243 23.71 4.01 -27.30
N LEU A 244 22.64 3.34 -26.87
CA LEU A 244 22.47 2.89 -25.48
C LEU A 244 23.43 1.76 -25.12
N ARG A 245 23.69 0.82 -26.06
CA ARG A 245 24.67 -0.26 -25.85
C ARG A 245 26.09 0.26 -25.65
N VAL A 246 26.55 1.17 -26.50
CA VAL A 246 27.96 1.63 -26.53
C VAL A 246 28.20 2.84 -25.62
N HIS A 247 27.26 3.78 -25.53
CA HIS A 247 27.47 5.08 -24.85
C HIS A 247 26.54 5.33 -23.65
N GLY A 248 25.53 4.50 -23.43
CA GLY A 248 24.65 4.60 -22.27
C GLY A 248 25.31 4.10 -20.98
N HIS A 249 24.99 4.72 -19.85
CA HIS A 249 25.29 4.18 -18.52
C HIS A 249 24.10 3.32 -18.01
N GLY A 250 24.33 2.51 -16.97
CA GLY A 250 23.27 1.70 -16.33
C GLY A 250 22.05 2.52 -15.92
N VAL A 251 22.29 3.69 -15.30
CA VAL A 251 21.24 4.67 -14.96
C VAL A 251 20.42 5.13 -16.16
N ASP A 252 21.00 5.24 -17.36
CA ASP A 252 20.29 5.74 -18.55
C ASP A 252 19.34 4.66 -19.07
N LEU A 253 19.79 3.41 -19.14
CA LEU A 253 18.96 2.26 -19.50
C LEU A 253 17.80 2.06 -18.49
N ALA A 254 18.10 2.18 -17.19
CA ALA A 254 17.10 2.07 -16.12
C ALA A 254 16.09 3.23 -16.12
N GLN A 255 16.54 4.46 -16.41
CA GLN A 255 15.67 5.63 -16.56
C GLN A 255 14.76 5.50 -17.78
N LEU A 256 15.28 5.02 -18.91
CA LEU A 256 14.48 4.77 -20.12
C LEU A 256 13.38 3.73 -19.88
N VAL A 257 13.74 2.54 -19.38
CA VAL A 257 12.78 1.44 -19.12
C VAL A 257 11.69 1.87 -18.13
N GLN A 258 12.07 2.51 -17.02
CA GLN A 258 11.08 3.00 -16.06
C GLN A 258 10.25 4.18 -16.59
N GLY A 259 10.85 5.09 -17.35
CA GLY A 259 10.19 6.27 -17.89
C GLY A 259 9.10 5.90 -18.89
N LEU A 260 9.41 5.01 -19.84
CA LEU A 260 8.43 4.48 -20.81
C LEU A 260 7.26 3.78 -20.10
N ALA A 261 7.54 2.93 -19.10
CA ALA A 261 6.52 2.25 -18.32
C ALA A 261 5.62 3.20 -17.51
N LYS A 262 6.16 4.33 -17.01
CA LYS A 262 5.37 5.39 -16.35
C LYS A 262 4.58 6.26 -17.35
N LEU A 263 5.15 6.50 -18.54
CA LEU A 263 4.45 7.11 -19.68
C LEU A 263 3.30 6.25 -20.22
N GLY A 264 3.25 4.96 -19.86
CA GLY A 264 2.29 4.00 -20.43
C GLY A 264 2.66 3.57 -21.84
N PHE A 265 3.89 3.84 -22.28
CA PHE A 265 4.43 3.40 -23.56
C PHE A 265 4.97 1.98 -23.42
N ALA A 266 4.13 1.00 -23.73
CA ALA A 266 4.41 -0.42 -23.59
C ALA A 266 4.46 -1.13 -24.96
N ASP A 267 5.25 -0.60 -25.89
CA ASP A 267 5.54 -1.31 -27.14
C ASP A 267 6.30 -2.62 -26.85
N ALA A 268 5.73 -3.74 -27.29
CA ALA A 268 6.23 -5.06 -26.94
C ALA A 268 7.60 -5.37 -27.57
N GLY A 269 7.85 -4.88 -28.79
CA GLY A 269 9.11 -5.09 -29.50
C GLY A 269 10.26 -4.32 -28.86
N LEU A 270 10.04 -3.04 -28.58
CA LEU A 270 10.99 -2.19 -27.85
C LEU A 270 11.25 -2.72 -26.43
N MET A 271 10.21 -3.14 -25.70
CA MET A 271 10.39 -3.71 -24.36
C MET A 271 11.21 -5.00 -24.40
N ALA A 272 11.01 -5.87 -25.38
CA ALA A 272 11.84 -7.06 -25.58
C ALA A 272 13.29 -6.72 -25.97
N ALA A 273 13.50 -5.72 -26.84
CA ALA A 273 14.84 -5.28 -27.22
C ALA A 273 15.59 -4.62 -26.04
N LEU A 274 14.91 -3.79 -25.25
CA LEU A 274 15.46 -3.21 -24.01
C LEU A 274 15.72 -4.29 -22.94
N ALA A 275 14.86 -5.31 -22.81
CA ALA A 275 15.08 -6.45 -21.93
C ALA A 275 16.31 -7.28 -22.35
N GLY A 276 16.53 -7.45 -23.66
CA GLY A 276 17.76 -8.01 -24.22
C GLY A 276 19.00 -7.19 -23.84
N LEU A 277 18.97 -5.88 -24.04
CA LEU A 277 20.08 -4.99 -23.68
C LEU A 277 20.32 -4.92 -22.16
N VAL A 278 19.28 -5.02 -21.33
CA VAL A 278 19.43 -5.19 -19.88
C VAL A 278 20.15 -6.51 -19.59
N ARG A 279 19.76 -7.62 -20.22
CA ARG A 279 20.40 -8.93 -20.02
C ARG A 279 21.88 -8.91 -20.41
N GLU A 280 22.23 -8.27 -21.52
CA GLU A 280 23.63 -8.04 -21.95
C GLU A 280 24.44 -7.24 -20.92
N ARG A 281 23.82 -6.27 -20.23
CA ARG A 281 24.50 -5.28 -19.38
C ARG A 281 24.18 -5.36 -17.90
N LEU A 282 23.62 -6.49 -17.43
CA LEU A 282 23.28 -6.72 -16.01
C LEU A 282 24.46 -6.42 -15.06
N GLY A 283 25.68 -6.76 -15.48
CA GLY A 283 26.92 -6.50 -14.73
C GLY A 283 27.17 -5.02 -14.41
N ASP A 284 26.71 -4.11 -15.27
CA ASP A 284 26.89 -2.66 -15.11
C ASP A 284 25.88 -2.03 -14.13
N LEU A 285 24.78 -2.71 -13.84
CA LEU A 285 23.63 -2.12 -13.14
C LEU A 285 23.78 -2.16 -11.62
N GLN A 286 23.62 -1.00 -10.98
CA GLN A 286 23.58 -0.86 -9.53
C GLN A 286 22.21 -1.22 -8.94
N GLN A 287 22.14 -1.43 -7.61
CA GLN A 287 20.91 -1.79 -6.86
C GLN A 287 19.68 -0.94 -7.20
N ILE A 288 19.82 0.38 -7.30
CA ILE A 288 18.73 1.30 -7.68
C ILE A 288 18.33 1.12 -9.15
N GLU A 289 19.28 0.83 -10.04
CA GLU A 289 19.06 0.69 -11.47
C GLU A 289 18.36 -0.65 -11.77
N LEU A 290 18.79 -1.74 -11.12
CA LEU A 290 18.11 -3.04 -11.08
C LEU A 290 16.68 -2.92 -10.57
N GLN A 291 16.47 -2.19 -9.45
CA GLN A 291 15.13 -1.90 -8.91
C GLN A 291 14.27 -1.11 -9.91
N MET A 292 14.85 -0.12 -10.60
CA MET A 292 14.13 0.71 -11.57
C MET A 292 13.73 -0.09 -12.82
N VAL A 293 14.63 -0.95 -13.32
CA VAL A 293 14.39 -1.87 -14.44
C VAL A 293 13.31 -2.89 -14.09
N ALA A 294 13.45 -3.62 -12.97
CA ALA A 294 12.46 -4.62 -12.55
C ALA A 294 11.06 -4.01 -12.41
N TRP A 295 10.96 -2.83 -11.77
CA TRP A 295 9.70 -2.09 -11.66
C TRP A 295 9.15 -1.66 -13.02
N GLY A 296 10.02 -1.18 -13.94
CA GLY A 296 9.61 -0.75 -15.27
C GLY A 296 9.08 -1.89 -16.13
N LEU A 297 9.81 -3.01 -16.20
CA LEU A 297 9.39 -4.22 -16.93
C LEU A 297 8.08 -4.78 -16.37
N ALA A 298 7.97 -4.93 -15.04
CA ALA A 298 6.73 -5.38 -14.39
C ALA A 298 5.57 -4.40 -14.64
N GLN A 299 5.82 -3.09 -14.63
CA GLN A 299 4.80 -2.09 -14.90
C GLN A 299 4.30 -2.13 -16.35
N ALA A 300 5.21 -2.33 -17.32
CA ALA A 300 4.91 -2.49 -18.74
C ALA A 300 4.32 -3.87 -19.11
N GLY A 301 4.25 -4.82 -18.16
CA GLY A 301 3.73 -6.17 -18.40
C GLY A 301 4.74 -7.16 -19.00
N HIS A 302 6.02 -6.79 -19.07
CA HIS A 302 7.08 -7.64 -19.62
C HIS A 302 7.68 -8.55 -18.54
N ALA A 303 7.05 -9.71 -18.31
CA ALA A 303 7.39 -10.65 -17.24
C ALA A 303 8.29 -11.83 -17.72
N ASP A 304 9.47 -11.54 -18.25
CA ASP A 304 10.48 -12.56 -18.60
C ASP A 304 11.09 -13.16 -17.32
N GLU A 305 10.72 -14.41 -16.99
CA GLU A 305 11.18 -15.12 -15.78
C GLU A 305 12.70 -15.25 -15.70
N ALA A 306 13.36 -15.53 -16.82
CA ALA A 306 14.80 -15.69 -16.87
C ALA A 306 15.52 -14.36 -16.62
N LEU A 307 14.96 -13.24 -17.09
CA LEU A 307 15.46 -11.90 -16.79
C LEU A 307 15.22 -11.50 -15.33
N PHE A 308 14.02 -11.74 -14.78
CA PHE A 308 13.74 -11.44 -13.36
C PHE A 308 14.63 -12.26 -12.42
N ARG A 309 14.90 -13.53 -12.73
CA ARG A 309 15.87 -14.38 -12.03
C ARG A 309 17.30 -13.83 -12.13
N ALA A 310 17.73 -13.40 -13.31
CA ALA A 310 19.06 -12.81 -13.49
C ALA A 310 19.22 -11.46 -12.76
N ILE A 311 18.16 -10.63 -12.73
CA ILE A 311 18.09 -9.42 -11.88
C ILE A 311 18.19 -9.79 -10.40
N ALA A 312 17.47 -10.81 -9.93
CA ALA A 312 17.53 -11.27 -8.54
C ALA A 312 18.93 -11.74 -8.14
N GLN A 313 19.60 -12.50 -9.00
CA GLN A 313 20.98 -12.94 -8.79
C GLN A 313 21.96 -11.77 -8.74
N GLN A 314 21.85 -10.80 -9.65
CA GLN A 314 22.71 -9.60 -9.67
C GLN A 314 22.44 -8.68 -8.45
N MET A 315 21.19 -8.59 -7.99
CA MET A 315 20.84 -7.88 -6.76
C MET A 315 21.39 -8.56 -5.50
N LEU A 316 21.50 -9.90 -5.49
CA LEU A 316 22.15 -10.63 -4.40
C LEU A 316 23.68 -10.45 -4.45
N ALA A 317 24.28 -10.56 -5.64
CA ALA A 317 25.73 -10.43 -5.83
C ALA A 317 26.28 -9.04 -5.48
N THR A 318 25.53 -7.97 -5.78
CA THR A 318 25.92 -6.58 -5.48
C THR A 318 25.41 -6.05 -4.13
N GLY A 319 24.63 -6.85 -3.38
CA GLY A 319 24.23 -6.60 -1.99
C GLY A 319 23.07 -5.61 -1.79
N THR A 320 21.96 -6.10 -1.22
CA THR A 320 20.73 -5.31 -0.97
C THR A 320 20.83 -4.30 0.17
N ALA A 321 21.89 -4.33 0.99
CA ALA A 321 21.98 -3.61 2.27
C ALA A 321 21.87 -2.07 2.17
N PHE A 322 22.19 -1.49 1.02
CA PHE A 322 22.12 -0.04 0.78
C PHE A 322 20.82 0.41 0.08
N LEU A 323 19.91 -0.51 -0.24
CA LEU A 323 18.62 -0.18 -0.84
C LEU A 323 17.66 0.35 0.25
N LEU A 324 17.10 1.54 0.04
CA LEU A 324 16.16 2.16 0.97
C LEU A 324 14.83 1.39 1.03
N PRO A 325 14.03 1.49 2.11
CA PRO A 325 12.77 0.75 2.27
C PRO A 325 11.79 0.86 1.11
N SER A 326 11.66 2.06 0.51
CA SER A 326 10.83 2.30 -0.67
C SER A 326 11.38 1.62 -1.94
N GLY A 327 12.70 1.48 -2.07
CA GLY A 327 13.35 0.67 -3.10
C GLY A 327 13.09 -0.82 -2.91
N CYS A 328 13.23 -1.33 -1.69
CA CYS A 328 12.88 -2.71 -1.35
C CYS A 328 11.40 -2.99 -1.65
N GLY A 329 10.50 -2.07 -1.29
CA GLY A 329 9.07 -2.14 -1.60
C GLY A 329 8.79 -2.14 -3.11
N ALA A 330 9.52 -1.34 -3.88
CA ALA A 330 9.40 -1.34 -5.35
C ALA A 330 9.86 -2.66 -5.98
N VAL A 331 10.90 -3.32 -5.46
CA VAL A 331 11.32 -4.66 -5.92
C VAL A 331 10.31 -5.72 -5.53
N PHE A 332 9.86 -5.76 -4.27
CA PHE A 332 8.79 -6.65 -3.81
C PHE A 332 7.54 -6.53 -4.70
N TRP A 333 7.09 -5.29 -4.97
CA TRP A 333 5.95 -5.03 -5.84
C TRP A 333 6.19 -5.46 -7.29
N ALA A 334 7.39 -5.24 -7.84
CA ALA A 334 7.72 -5.60 -9.21
C ALA A 334 7.68 -7.12 -9.41
N PHE A 335 8.32 -7.88 -8.52
CA PHE A 335 8.31 -9.34 -8.56
C PHE A 335 6.90 -9.89 -8.31
N ALA A 336 6.13 -9.28 -7.40
CA ALA A 336 4.72 -9.64 -7.18
C ALA A 336 3.84 -9.42 -8.43
N LYS A 337 3.98 -8.26 -9.10
CA LYS A 337 3.23 -7.95 -10.34
C LYS A 337 3.65 -8.84 -11.51
N ALA A 338 4.92 -9.26 -11.57
CA ALA A 338 5.43 -10.20 -12.57
C ALA A 338 5.14 -11.69 -12.24
N GLY A 339 4.60 -12.01 -11.06
CA GLY A 339 4.32 -13.40 -10.64
C GLY A 339 5.54 -14.21 -10.17
N MET A 340 6.66 -13.55 -9.88
CA MET A 340 7.98 -14.14 -9.67
C MET A 340 8.18 -14.70 -8.24
N ALA A 341 7.34 -15.65 -7.84
CA ALA A 341 7.28 -16.18 -6.47
C ALA A 341 8.49 -17.03 -6.04
N SER A 342 9.29 -17.55 -6.98
CA SER A 342 10.38 -18.49 -6.73
C SER A 342 11.64 -17.86 -6.12
N GLU A 343 11.83 -16.55 -6.23
CA GLU A 343 13.09 -15.87 -5.91
C GLU A 343 13.25 -15.53 -4.40
N THR A 344 12.92 -16.50 -3.53
CA THR A 344 12.86 -16.37 -2.07
C THR A 344 14.13 -15.80 -1.43
N LYS A 345 15.31 -16.17 -1.92
CA LYS A 345 16.61 -15.66 -1.44
C LYS A 345 16.72 -14.14 -1.56
N LEU A 346 16.16 -13.55 -2.63
CA LEU A 346 16.09 -12.09 -2.79
C LEU A 346 15.14 -11.49 -1.74
N PHE A 347 13.96 -12.09 -1.55
CA PHE A 347 12.98 -11.61 -0.58
C PHE A 347 13.52 -11.65 0.86
N ASP A 348 14.29 -12.68 1.23
CA ASP A 348 14.96 -12.76 2.53
C ASP A 348 16.06 -11.70 2.70
N ALA A 349 16.86 -11.44 1.65
CA ALA A 349 17.86 -10.36 1.66
C ALA A 349 17.23 -8.96 1.74
N LEU A 350 16.09 -8.74 1.09
CA LEU A 350 15.30 -7.51 1.19
C LEU A 350 14.60 -7.39 2.56
N ALA A 351 14.10 -8.49 3.11
CA ALA A 351 13.49 -8.55 4.44
C ALA A 351 14.49 -8.23 5.55
N GLY A 352 15.72 -8.75 5.44
CA GLY A 352 16.84 -8.40 6.31
C GLY A 352 17.18 -6.90 6.23
N GLY A 353 17.29 -6.35 5.02
CA GLY A 353 17.52 -4.91 4.79
C GLY A 353 16.41 -4.01 5.36
N LEU A 354 15.15 -4.39 5.19
CA LEU A 354 13.98 -3.72 5.77
C LEU A 354 13.96 -3.79 7.30
N THR A 355 14.32 -4.95 7.87
CA THR A 355 14.38 -5.14 9.33
C THR A 355 15.50 -4.29 9.95
N GLY A 356 16.68 -4.22 9.31
CA GLY A 356 17.78 -3.34 9.73
C GLY A 356 17.46 -1.85 9.58
N GLN A 357 16.57 -1.49 8.65
CA GLN A 357 16.14 -0.10 8.40
C GLN A 357 14.76 0.22 8.99
N ALA A 358 14.27 -0.54 9.98
CA ALA A 358 12.91 -0.43 10.54
C ALA A 358 12.46 1.00 10.88
N LEU A 359 13.36 1.85 11.38
CA LEU A 359 13.07 3.25 11.72
C LEU A 359 12.78 4.15 10.50
N LEU A 360 13.25 3.76 9.30
CA LEU A 360 13.11 4.50 8.04
C LEU A 360 11.93 4.03 7.17
N VAL A 361 11.28 2.92 7.52
CA VAL A 361 10.16 2.34 6.75
C VAL A 361 8.92 3.23 6.88
N ALA A 362 8.42 3.75 5.77
CA ALA A 362 7.20 4.57 5.77
C ALA A 362 5.92 3.72 5.69
N PRO A 363 4.73 4.23 6.09
CA PRO A 363 3.45 3.53 5.93
C PRO A 363 3.11 3.10 4.50
N SER A 364 3.62 3.81 3.48
CA SER A 364 3.57 3.40 2.07
C SER A 364 4.28 2.08 1.82
N ASP A 365 5.46 1.94 2.41
CA ASP A 365 6.39 0.84 2.17
C ASP A 365 5.88 -0.40 2.91
N VAL A 366 5.36 -0.23 4.14
CA VAL A 366 4.63 -1.27 4.87
C VAL A 366 3.47 -1.84 4.03
N ALA A 367 2.56 -0.98 3.56
CA ALA A 367 1.41 -1.41 2.77
C ALA A 367 1.82 -2.13 1.47
N THR A 368 2.88 -1.64 0.80
CA THR A 368 3.39 -2.19 -0.46
C THR A 368 4.07 -3.56 -0.25
N VAL A 369 4.97 -3.67 0.73
CA VAL A 369 5.71 -4.92 1.02
C VAL A 369 4.77 -6.00 1.53
N LEU A 370 3.78 -5.67 2.38
CA LEU A 370 2.82 -6.65 2.87
C LEU A 370 1.89 -7.15 1.76
N TRP A 371 1.39 -6.25 0.89
CA TRP A 371 0.58 -6.65 -0.28
C TRP A 371 1.38 -7.56 -1.21
N ALA A 372 2.63 -7.19 -1.51
CA ALA A 372 3.51 -7.99 -2.37
C ALA A 372 3.85 -9.34 -1.74
N SER A 373 4.10 -9.40 -0.42
CA SER A 373 4.35 -10.65 0.30
C SER A 373 3.14 -11.58 0.22
N TYR A 374 1.92 -11.05 0.37
CA TYR A 374 0.69 -11.81 0.14
C TYR A 374 0.62 -12.34 -1.30
N ALA A 375 0.80 -11.48 -2.31
CA ALA A 375 0.69 -11.85 -3.72
C ALA A 375 1.73 -12.88 -4.17
N LEU A 376 2.95 -12.83 -3.61
CA LEU A 376 4.03 -13.80 -3.83
C LEU A 376 3.87 -15.09 -3.01
N GLY A 377 2.95 -15.13 -2.04
CA GLY A 377 2.87 -16.21 -1.03
C GLY A 377 4.03 -16.23 -0.02
N TYR A 378 4.96 -15.27 -0.10
CA TYR A 378 6.12 -15.14 0.78
C TYR A 378 5.71 -14.93 2.24
N ARG A 379 6.35 -15.66 3.16
CA ARG A 379 6.07 -15.60 4.60
C ARG A 379 7.33 -15.39 5.41
N ASN A 380 7.42 -14.24 6.09
CA ASN A 380 8.48 -13.94 7.03
C ASN A 380 7.88 -13.23 8.26
N HIS A 381 7.64 -13.99 9.33
CA HIS A 381 6.98 -13.46 10.54
C HIS A 381 7.77 -12.35 11.23
N ARG A 382 9.11 -12.35 11.13
CA ARG A 382 9.96 -11.29 11.67
C ARG A 382 9.76 -9.98 10.90
N LEU A 383 9.75 -10.06 9.57
CA LEU A 383 9.42 -8.91 8.73
C LEU A 383 8.02 -8.37 9.04
N PHE A 384 7.01 -9.24 9.12
CA PHE A 384 5.63 -8.82 9.37
C PHE A 384 5.45 -8.16 10.74
N HIS A 385 6.17 -8.62 11.76
CA HIS A 385 6.24 -7.95 13.07
C HIS A 385 6.84 -6.54 12.94
N THR A 386 8.04 -6.44 12.35
CA THR A 386 8.75 -5.15 12.21
C THR A 386 7.98 -4.13 11.35
N LEU A 387 7.28 -4.58 10.32
CA LEU A 387 6.39 -3.72 9.52
C LEU A 387 5.13 -3.30 10.31
N GLY A 388 4.60 -4.18 11.17
CA GLY A 388 3.52 -3.86 12.10
C GLY A 388 3.91 -2.79 13.12
N ASP A 389 5.09 -2.90 13.73
CA ASP A 389 5.64 -1.90 14.65
C ASP A 389 5.96 -0.57 13.96
N ALA A 390 6.48 -0.60 12.74
CA ALA A 390 6.72 0.61 11.95
C ALA A 390 5.41 1.36 11.66
N LEU A 391 4.36 0.65 11.26
CA LEU A 391 3.04 1.24 11.03
C LEU A 391 2.34 1.69 12.31
N LEU A 392 2.53 0.98 13.43
CA LEU A 392 2.01 1.38 14.74
C LEU A 392 2.64 2.70 15.23
N ARG A 393 3.96 2.85 15.07
CA ARG A 393 4.71 4.08 15.37
C ARG A 393 4.26 5.25 14.51
N GLU A 394 4.08 5.03 13.20
CA GLU A 394 3.69 6.05 12.24
C GLU A 394 2.15 6.17 12.05
N LEU A 395 1.33 5.57 12.92
CA LEU A 395 -0.12 5.49 12.69
C LEU A 395 -0.83 6.85 12.63
N GLY A 396 -0.26 7.88 13.26
CA GLY A 396 -0.76 9.26 13.19
C GLY A 396 -0.31 10.04 11.93
N SER A 397 0.71 9.55 11.21
CA SER A 397 1.19 10.12 9.94
C SER A 397 0.69 9.32 8.72
N ALA A 398 0.35 8.04 8.91
CA ALA A 398 -0.25 7.16 7.93
C ALA A 398 -1.65 7.64 7.47
N SER A 399 -1.93 7.45 6.17
CA SER A 399 -3.28 7.61 5.63
C SER A 399 -4.13 6.36 5.86
N ASP A 400 -5.45 6.55 5.97
CA ASP A 400 -6.42 5.47 6.21
C ASP A 400 -6.29 4.32 5.19
N GLN A 401 -6.02 4.66 3.92
CA GLN A 401 -5.78 3.69 2.84
C GLN A 401 -4.52 2.83 3.05
N GLN A 402 -3.44 3.39 3.60
CA GLN A 402 -2.21 2.63 3.91
C GLN A 402 -2.45 1.66 5.07
N VAL A 403 -3.10 2.14 6.14
CA VAL A 403 -3.46 1.31 7.30
C VAL A 403 -4.38 0.16 6.88
N ALA A 404 -5.43 0.45 6.12
CA ALA A 404 -6.38 -0.54 5.64
C ALA A 404 -5.75 -1.56 4.68
N SER A 405 -4.87 -1.12 3.75
CA SER A 405 -4.17 -2.02 2.83
C SER A 405 -3.15 -2.91 3.53
N ALA A 406 -2.48 -2.41 4.57
CA ALA A 406 -1.59 -3.22 5.41
C ALA A 406 -2.37 -4.28 6.20
N LEU A 407 -3.46 -3.89 6.87
CA LEU A 407 -4.31 -4.81 7.64
C LEU A 407 -4.95 -5.89 6.75
N GLU A 408 -5.47 -5.54 5.56
CA GLU A 408 -5.97 -6.52 4.59
C GLU A 408 -4.88 -7.55 4.22
N SER A 409 -3.66 -7.08 3.99
CA SER A 409 -2.53 -7.92 3.59
C SER A 409 -2.09 -8.86 4.73
N LEU A 410 -2.00 -8.37 5.97
CA LEU A 410 -1.74 -9.20 7.16
C LEU A 410 -2.81 -10.29 7.34
N ALA A 411 -4.08 -9.94 7.17
CA ALA A 411 -5.19 -10.88 7.26
C ALA A 411 -5.18 -11.94 6.15
N ARG A 412 -4.79 -11.58 4.93
CA ARG A 412 -4.59 -12.54 3.82
C ARG A 412 -3.38 -13.45 4.03
N LEU A 413 -2.29 -12.92 4.60
CA LEU A 413 -1.12 -13.69 5.05
C LEU A 413 -1.44 -14.65 6.21
N ARG A 414 -2.53 -14.39 6.96
CA ARG A 414 -2.91 -15.00 8.25
C ARG A 414 -1.94 -14.66 9.39
N TYR A 415 -1.38 -13.45 9.39
CA TYR A 415 -0.54 -12.94 10.46
C TYR A 415 -1.31 -11.90 11.27
N SER A 416 -1.33 -12.03 12.60
CA SER A 416 -1.97 -11.07 13.51
C SER A 416 -0.92 -10.20 14.20
N HIS A 417 -1.18 -8.89 14.32
CA HIS A 417 -0.32 -7.96 15.05
C HIS A 417 -1.13 -7.23 16.14
N PRO A 418 -1.39 -7.87 17.30
CA PRO A 418 -2.36 -7.36 18.27
C PRO A 418 -2.15 -5.88 18.65
N PRO A 419 -0.95 -5.39 19.00
CA PRO A 419 -0.76 -3.98 19.39
C PRO A 419 -1.15 -2.96 18.31
N LEU A 420 -1.09 -3.34 17.03
CA LEU A 420 -1.56 -2.51 15.92
C LEU A 420 -3.08 -2.56 15.80
N MET A 421 -3.69 -3.76 15.92
CA MET A 421 -5.14 -3.93 15.83
C MET A 421 -5.86 -3.30 17.04
N ASP A 422 -5.37 -3.52 18.25
CA ASP A 422 -5.86 -2.91 19.50
C ASP A 422 -5.84 -1.38 19.40
N ARG A 423 -4.75 -0.82 18.85
CA ARG A 423 -4.64 0.62 18.59
C ARG A 423 -5.63 1.09 17.52
N VAL A 424 -5.74 0.40 16.39
CA VAL A 424 -6.67 0.79 15.32
C VAL A 424 -8.13 0.76 15.80
N ALA A 425 -8.52 -0.28 16.55
CA ALA A 425 -9.84 -0.35 17.18
C ALA A 425 -10.06 0.79 18.19
N ALA A 426 -9.08 1.07 19.06
CA ALA A 426 -9.17 2.17 20.01
C ALA A 426 -9.30 3.54 19.31
N GLU A 427 -8.66 3.72 18.17
CA GLU A 427 -8.76 4.95 17.38
C GLU A 427 -10.15 5.10 16.74
N VAL A 428 -10.67 4.05 16.08
CA VAL A 428 -12.03 4.00 15.50
C VAL A 428 -13.13 4.28 16.55
N LEU A 429 -12.87 3.92 17.81
CA LEU A 429 -13.79 4.19 18.92
C LEU A 429 -13.67 5.62 19.49
N LYS A 430 -12.51 6.26 19.43
CA LYS A 430 -12.34 7.69 19.78
C LYS A 430 -12.92 8.62 18.72
N GLN A 431 -12.63 8.33 17.46
CA GLN A 431 -13.08 9.10 16.30
C GLN A 431 -13.37 8.12 15.16
N PRO A 432 -14.48 8.25 14.41
CA PRO A 432 -14.58 7.59 13.13
C PRO A 432 -13.41 8.05 12.24
N MET A 433 -12.89 7.17 11.38
CA MET A 433 -11.78 7.49 10.46
C MET A 433 -12.23 8.53 9.44
N VAL A 434 -12.04 9.81 9.78
CA VAL A 434 -12.49 11.00 9.03
C VAL A 434 -11.32 11.99 9.01
N GLY A 435 -10.98 12.61 7.88
CA GLY A 435 -11.74 12.74 6.62
C GLY A 435 -11.12 12.10 5.39
N THR A 436 -10.81 10.80 5.40
CA THR A 436 -10.79 10.01 4.15
C THR A 436 -11.81 8.86 4.23
N GLU A 437 -13.08 9.22 4.02
CA GLU A 437 -14.25 8.32 3.98
C GLU A 437 -14.28 7.40 2.74
N ASP A 438 -13.15 6.75 2.44
CA ASP A 438 -13.03 5.75 1.37
C ASP A 438 -13.70 4.43 1.79
N PRO A 439 -14.76 3.97 1.10
CA PRO A 439 -15.43 2.72 1.44
C PRO A 439 -14.53 1.49 1.29
N THR A 440 -13.50 1.56 0.42
CA THR A 440 -12.49 0.49 0.31
C THR A 440 -11.74 0.31 1.63
N SER A 441 -11.37 1.40 2.28
CA SER A 441 -10.63 1.38 3.55
C SER A 441 -11.49 0.87 4.70
N LEU A 442 -12.78 1.23 4.74
CA LEU A 442 -13.73 0.67 5.72
C LEU A 442 -13.87 -0.86 5.55
N ALA A 443 -14.19 -1.32 4.34
CA ALA A 443 -14.40 -2.73 4.03
C ALA A 443 -13.15 -3.58 4.33
N ARG A 444 -11.95 -3.08 4.01
CA ARG A 444 -10.67 -3.71 4.30
C ARG A 444 -10.40 -3.92 5.79
N VAL A 445 -10.72 -2.93 6.63
CA VAL A 445 -10.52 -3.05 8.08
C VAL A 445 -11.53 -4.05 8.67
N ILE A 446 -12.81 -3.98 8.27
CA ILE A 446 -13.84 -4.95 8.65
C ILE A 446 -13.40 -6.39 8.28
N PHE A 447 -12.98 -6.59 7.04
CA PHE A 447 -12.43 -7.86 6.56
C PHE A 447 -11.24 -8.33 7.39
N ALA A 448 -10.24 -7.47 7.62
CA ALA A 448 -9.03 -7.84 8.32
C ALA A 448 -9.29 -8.30 9.76
N PHE A 449 -10.20 -7.61 10.46
CA PHE A 449 -10.61 -7.93 11.83
C PHE A 449 -11.35 -9.28 11.91
N GLY A 450 -12.37 -9.50 11.08
CA GLY A 450 -13.08 -10.78 11.03
C GLY A 450 -12.21 -11.94 10.57
N ARG A 451 -11.38 -11.73 9.53
CA ARG A 451 -10.51 -12.76 8.95
C ARG A 451 -9.37 -13.20 9.88
N LEU A 452 -8.95 -12.34 10.80
CA LEU A 452 -8.02 -12.66 11.89
C LEU A 452 -8.72 -13.06 13.20
N GLN A 453 -10.05 -13.28 13.18
CA GLN A 453 -10.86 -13.73 14.32
C GLN A 453 -10.67 -12.86 15.58
N ARG A 454 -10.59 -11.54 15.39
CA ARG A 454 -10.46 -10.56 16.48
C ARG A 454 -11.79 -10.35 17.20
N CYS A 455 -12.18 -11.31 18.03
CA CYS A 455 -13.48 -11.35 18.69
C CYS A 455 -13.52 -10.61 20.06
N GLY A 456 -12.62 -9.66 20.31
CA GLY A 456 -12.66 -8.85 21.54
C GLY A 456 -13.88 -7.91 21.58
N PRO A 457 -14.39 -7.53 22.77
CA PRO A 457 -15.56 -6.65 22.86
C PRO A 457 -15.30 -5.26 22.24
N GLN A 458 -14.06 -4.77 22.35
CA GLN A 458 -13.61 -3.54 21.69
C GLN A 458 -13.56 -3.68 20.16
N ASP A 459 -13.15 -4.86 19.66
CA ASP A 459 -13.09 -5.15 18.23
C ASP A 459 -14.50 -5.17 17.62
N ALA A 460 -15.43 -5.87 18.28
CA ALA A 460 -16.83 -5.95 17.85
C ALA A 460 -17.49 -4.56 17.79
N GLN A 461 -17.24 -3.69 18.78
CA GLN A 461 -17.72 -2.30 18.75
C GLN A 461 -17.08 -1.47 17.62
N ALA A 462 -15.78 -1.65 17.36
CA ALA A 462 -15.10 -0.96 16.26
C ALA A 462 -15.62 -1.41 14.88
N VAL A 463 -15.77 -2.72 14.69
CA VAL A 463 -16.32 -3.31 13.45
C VAL A 463 -17.78 -2.91 13.24
N ALA A 464 -18.61 -2.87 14.29
CA ALA A 464 -19.99 -2.39 14.19
C ALA A 464 -20.06 -0.92 13.73
N ARG A 465 -19.22 -0.03 14.27
CA ARG A 465 -19.13 1.37 13.79
C ARG A 465 -18.64 1.48 12.35
N LEU A 466 -17.70 0.62 11.93
CA LEU A 466 -17.22 0.62 10.54
C LEU A 466 -18.32 0.15 9.57
N ALA A 467 -19.15 -0.82 9.97
CA ALA A 467 -20.30 -1.27 9.18
C ALA A 467 -21.40 -0.19 9.09
N GLU A 468 -21.64 0.56 10.18
CA GLU A 468 -22.54 1.72 10.18
C GLU A 468 -22.01 2.88 9.32
N ALA A 469 -20.70 3.15 9.37
CA ALA A 469 -20.06 4.13 8.48
C ALA A 469 -20.15 3.72 7.00
N LEU A 470 -20.06 2.40 6.72
CA LEU A 470 -20.21 1.85 5.37
C LEU A 470 -21.66 1.92 4.88
N SER A 471 -22.66 1.64 5.74
CA SER A 471 -24.08 1.71 5.37
C SER A 471 -24.50 3.12 4.96
N ARG A 472 -24.02 4.14 5.70
CA ARG A 472 -24.19 5.57 5.38
C ARG A 472 -23.53 6.00 4.06
N ARG A 473 -22.68 5.15 3.45
CA ARG A 473 -21.92 5.43 2.21
C ARG A 473 -22.24 4.50 1.04
N LEU A 474 -23.24 3.63 1.15
CA LEU A 474 -23.62 2.63 0.12
C LEU A 474 -23.69 3.16 -1.32
N PRO A 475 -24.23 4.37 -1.63
CA PRO A 475 -24.27 4.89 -3.01
C PRO A 475 -22.91 4.98 -3.75
N VAL A 476 -21.77 4.93 -3.04
CA VAL A 476 -20.42 4.87 -3.61
C VAL A 476 -19.67 3.56 -3.30
N VAL A 477 -20.32 2.61 -2.62
CA VAL A 477 -19.78 1.26 -2.34
C VAL A 477 -19.92 0.39 -3.58
N ARG A 478 -18.80 -0.24 -3.97
CA ARG A 478 -18.74 -1.23 -5.05
C ARG A 478 -19.02 -2.64 -4.54
N GLU A 479 -19.45 -3.50 -5.47
CA GLU A 479 -19.70 -4.93 -5.28
C GLU A 479 -18.63 -5.64 -4.43
N ALA A 480 -17.36 -5.58 -4.84
CA ALA A 480 -16.26 -6.22 -4.12
C ALA A 480 -15.96 -5.62 -2.73
N GLN A 481 -16.33 -4.35 -2.49
CA GLN A 481 -16.19 -3.71 -1.17
C GLN A 481 -17.28 -4.17 -0.21
N LEU A 482 -18.53 -4.24 -0.68
CA LEU A 482 -19.65 -4.79 0.11
C LEU A 482 -19.38 -6.25 0.47
N ALA A 483 -18.96 -7.05 -0.52
CA ALA A 483 -18.61 -8.45 -0.34
C ALA A 483 -17.52 -8.65 0.73
N MET A 484 -16.42 -7.89 0.62
CA MET A 484 -15.30 -7.90 1.56
C MET A 484 -15.74 -7.53 2.98
N ALA A 485 -16.60 -6.52 3.13
CA ALA A 485 -17.16 -6.16 4.44
C ALA A 485 -18.06 -7.29 5.01
N CYS A 486 -18.88 -7.93 4.17
CA CYS A 486 -19.73 -9.04 4.61
C CYS A 486 -18.93 -10.29 5.03
N GLU A 487 -17.82 -10.62 4.36
CA GLU A 487 -16.90 -11.67 4.83
C GLU A 487 -16.29 -11.34 6.20
N GLY A 488 -16.00 -10.05 6.47
CA GLY A 488 -15.47 -9.60 7.75
C GLY A 488 -16.49 -9.54 8.90
N LEU A 489 -17.78 -9.35 8.60
CA LEU A 489 -18.85 -9.30 9.60
C LEU A 489 -19.33 -10.69 10.04
N LEU A 490 -19.22 -11.69 9.18
CA LEU A 490 -19.71 -13.05 9.43
C LEU A 490 -19.16 -13.68 10.74
N PRO A 491 -17.85 -13.58 11.08
CA PRO A 491 -17.30 -14.15 12.31
C PRO A 491 -17.79 -13.48 13.61
N TYR A 492 -18.33 -12.25 13.52
CA TYR A 492 -18.93 -11.55 14.66
C TYR A 492 -20.40 -11.94 14.89
N GLY A 493 -21.00 -12.76 14.01
CA GLY A 493 -22.43 -13.07 14.06
C GLY A 493 -23.30 -11.82 14.01
N TYR A 494 -22.89 -10.80 13.24
CA TYR A 494 -23.44 -9.44 13.25
C TYR A 494 -24.95 -9.38 12.92
N LYS A 495 -25.74 -8.66 13.73
CA LYS A 495 -27.22 -8.66 13.69
C LYS A 495 -27.89 -7.27 13.62
N ASP A 496 -27.18 -6.22 13.20
CA ASP A 496 -27.81 -4.91 13.02
C ASP A 496 -28.77 -4.96 11.82
N GLN A 497 -30.06 -5.07 12.09
CA GLN A 497 -31.08 -5.24 11.06
C GLN A 497 -31.19 -4.02 10.13
N ALA A 498 -30.85 -2.81 10.58
CA ALA A 498 -30.89 -1.62 9.73
C ALA A 498 -29.73 -1.63 8.72
N VAL A 499 -28.51 -1.92 9.18
CA VAL A 499 -27.33 -2.09 8.31
C VAL A 499 -27.51 -3.27 7.36
N LEU A 500 -27.99 -4.43 7.84
CA LEU A 500 -28.22 -5.62 7.02
C LEU A 500 -29.29 -5.40 5.94
N SER A 501 -30.42 -4.76 6.28
CA SER A 501 -31.46 -4.41 5.29
C SER A 501 -30.91 -3.44 4.23
N SER A 502 -30.06 -2.49 4.64
CA SER A 502 -29.42 -1.54 3.74
C SER A 502 -28.42 -2.22 2.79
N PHE A 503 -27.64 -3.19 3.29
CA PHE A 503 -26.73 -4.01 2.48
C PHE A 503 -27.49 -4.88 1.48
N SER A 504 -28.62 -5.49 1.88
CA SER A 504 -29.47 -6.27 0.99
C SER A 504 -30.01 -5.42 -0.17
N LEU A 505 -30.60 -4.26 0.13
CA LEU A 505 -31.15 -3.34 -0.87
C LEU A 505 -30.07 -2.77 -1.81
N HIS A 506 -28.84 -2.57 -1.31
CA HIS A 506 -27.73 -2.11 -2.15
C HIS A 506 -27.20 -3.22 -3.07
N ALA A 507 -27.06 -4.45 -2.56
CA ALA A 507 -26.67 -5.60 -3.37
C ALA A 507 -27.67 -5.85 -4.51
N GLU A 508 -28.98 -5.72 -4.24
CA GLU A 508 -30.05 -5.86 -5.23
C GLU A 508 -29.91 -4.84 -6.36
N ARG A 509 -29.69 -3.57 -6.01
CA ARG A 509 -29.44 -2.48 -6.98
C ARG A 509 -28.16 -2.66 -7.82
N MET A 510 -27.23 -3.49 -7.36
CA MET A 510 -25.95 -3.75 -8.05
C MET A 510 -25.91 -5.06 -8.85
N LEU A 511 -26.95 -5.90 -8.78
CA LEU A 511 -26.94 -7.28 -9.30
C LEU A 511 -26.33 -7.43 -10.70
N SER A 512 -26.72 -6.59 -11.66
CA SER A 512 -26.23 -6.61 -13.05
C SER A 512 -24.71 -6.39 -13.23
N ARG A 513 -24.00 -6.02 -12.15
CA ARG A 513 -22.54 -5.87 -12.09
C ARG A 513 -21.85 -6.88 -11.17
N CYS A 514 -22.60 -7.58 -10.32
CA CYS A 514 -22.06 -8.47 -9.31
C CYS A 514 -21.75 -9.87 -9.87
N SER A 515 -20.65 -10.45 -9.40
CA SER A 515 -20.40 -11.91 -9.46
C SER A 515 -20.92 -12.60 -8.19
N ALA A 516 -21.03 -13.93 -8.16
CA ALA A 516 -21.34 -14.65 -6.93
C ALA A 516 -20.16 -14.64 -5.94
N GLN A 517 -18.94 -14.34 -6.37
CA GLN A 517 -17.87 -14.02 -5.42
C GLN A 517 -18.21 -12.74 -4.62
N ASP A 518 -18.98 -11.81 -5.21
CA ASP A 518 -19.48 -10.62 -4.53
C ASP A 518 -20.79 -10.88 -3.76
N LEU A 519 -21.73 -11.63 -4.35
CA LEU A 519 -23.06 -11.89 -3.75
C LEU A 519 -23.01 -12.94 -2.63
N LEU A 520 -22.15 -13.97 -2.71
CA LEU A 520 -22.11 -15.03 -1.70
C LEU A 520 -21.78 -14.51 -0.29
N PRO A 521 -20.79 -13.63 -0.06
CA PRO A 521 -20.58 -13.02 1.24
C PRO A 521 -21.82 -12.30 1.80
N VAL A 522 -22.56 -11.59 0.94
CA VAL A 522 -23.79 -10.88 1.33
C VAL A 522 -24.89 -11.87 1.74
N LEU A 523 -25.18 -12.88 0.91
CA LEU A 523 -26.17 -13.92 1.20
C LEU A 523 -25.77 -14.81 2.40
N ARG A 524 -24.46 -15.03 2.62
CA ARG A 524 -23.92 -15.71 3.81
C ARG A 524 -24.20 -14.91 5.07
N LEU A 525 -23.90 -13.60 5.07
CA LEU A 525 -24.13 -12.72 6.21
C LEU A 525 -25.63 -12.59 6.53
N LEU A 526 -26.47 -12.29 5.52
CA LEU A 526 -27.90 -12.12 5.71
C LEU A 526 -28.57 -13.41 6.22
N GLY A 527 -28.23 -14.56 5.64
CA GLY A 527 -28.70 -15.86 6.10
C GLY A 527 -28.25 -16.21 7.52
N ALA A 528 -26.98 -15.98 7.86
CA ALA A 528 -26.44 -16.25 9.21
C ALA A 528 -26.99 -15.31 10.29
N ALA A 529 -27.38 -14.08 9.91
CA ALA A 529 -28.03 -13.13 10.80
C ALA A 529 -29.54 -13.41 10.98
N GLY A 530 -30.15 -14.21 10.11
CA GLY A 530 -31.60 -14.39 10.02
C GLY A 530 -32.34 -13.20 9.39
N ALA A 531 -31.63 -12.33 8.68
CA ALA A 531 -32.20 -11.13 8.07
C ALA A 531 -33.02 -11.51 6.81
N PRO A 532 -34.30 -11.11 6.70
CA PRO A 532 -35.12 -11.43 5.54
C PRO A 532 -34.58 -10.71 4.28
N HIS A 533 -34.29 -11.49 3.23
CA HIS A 533 -33.69 -10.98 2.00
C HIS A 533 -34.27 -11.63 0.73
N PHE A 534 -35.56 -11.99 0.77
CA PHE A 534 -36.26 -12.71 -0.30
C PHE A 534 -36.16 -12.03 -1.68
N GLN A 535 -36.31 -10.70 -1.77
CA GLN A 535 -36.22 -9.97 -3.04
C GLN A 535 -34.83 -10.11 -3.69
N LEU A 536 -33.76 -9.89 -2.90
CA LEU A 536 -32.38 -10.15 -3.32
C LEU A 536 -32.16 -11.62 -3.69
N ALA A 537 -32.76 -12.57 -2.96
CA ALA A 537 -32.64 -14.00 -3.24
C ALA A 537 -33.27 -14.39 -4.60
N VAL A 538 -34.50 -13.94 -4.88
CA VAL A 538 -35.18 -14.15 -6.18
C VAL A 538 -34.37 -13.51 -7.30
N ALA A 539 -33.95 -12.26 -7.12
CA ALA A 539 -33.23 -11.52 -8.15
C ALA A 539 -31.82 -12.08 -8.41
N ALA A 540 -31.15 -12.64 -7.39
CA ALA A 540 -29.88 -13.34 -7.54
C ALA A 540 -30.03 -14.71 -8.24
N ALA A 541 -31.11 -15.46 -7.99
CA ALA A 541 -31.40 -16.70 -8.71
C ALA A 541 -31.65 -16.43 -10.21
N ARG A 542 -32.43 -15.38 -10.54
CA ARG A 542 -32.67 -14.95 -11.92
C ARG A 542 -31.40 -14.47 -12.63
N HIS A 543 -30.58 -13.67 -11.96
CA HIS A 543 -29.26 -13.26 -12.46
C HIS A 543 -28.39 -14.48 -12.80
N VAL A 544 -28.43 -15.53 -11.97
CA VAL A 544 -27.77 -16.81 -12.27
C VAL A 544 -28.31 -17.47 -13.54
N ALA A 545 -29.63 -17.44 -13.77
CA ALA A 545 -30.24 -17.99 -14.98
C ALA A 545 -29.89 -17.21 -16.26
N THR A 546 -29.90 -15.87 -16.23
CA THR A 546 -29.79 -15.04 -17.44
C THR A 546 -28.37 -14.66 -17.83
N ASP A 547 -27.55 -14.22 -16.87
CA ASP A 547 -26.28 -13.51 -17.13
C ASP A 547 -25.04 -14.37 -16.85
N VAL A 548 -25.21 -15.40 -16.01
CA VAL A 548 -24.13 -16.18 -15.41
C VAL A 548 -23.88 -17.47 -16.19
N VAL A 549 -24.87 -18.36 -16.26
CA VAL A 549 -24.75 -19.65 -16.95
C VAL A 549 -24.59 -19.47 -18.46
N PRO A 550 -25.41 -18.68 -19.18
CA PRO A 550 -25.26 -18.53 -20.64
C PRO A 550 -24.04 -17.68 -21.04
N GLY A 551 -23.59 -16.78 -20.15
CA GLY A 551 -22.53 -15.82 -20.45
C GLY A 551 -21.10 -16.33 -20.28
N GLY A 552 -20.89 -17.55 -19.77
CA GLY A 552 -19.55 -18.10 -19.50
C GLY A 552 -18.73 -17.30 -18.48
N ARG A 553 -19.38 -16.39 -17.72
CA ARG A 553 -18.69 -15.41 -16.85
C ARG A 553 -18.11 -16.02 -15.56
N TYR A 554 -18.33 -17.30 -15.32
CA TYR A 554 -18.06 -17.98 -14.05
C TYR A 554 -17.12 -19.16 -14.25
N ARG A 555 -15.97 -19.10 -13.57
CA ARG A 555 -14.94 -20.15 -13.59
C ARG A 555 -15.10 -21.22 -12.49
N TYR A 556 -16.19 -21.18 -11.72
CA TYR A 556 -16.34 -22.01 -10.50
C TYR A 556 -17.80 -22.42 -10.27
N VAL A 557 -18.18 -23.61 -10.75
CA VAL A 557 -19.56 -24.14 -10.61
C VAL A 557 -20.04 -24.17 -9.15
N ARG A 558 -19.13 -24.50 -8.22
CA ARG A 558 -19.37 -24.53 -6.76
C ARG A 558 -19.97 -23.25 -6.19
N GLN A 559 -19.62 -22.09 -6.76
CA GLN A 559 -20.14 -20.79 -6.29
C GLN A 559 -21.59 -20.57 -6.72
N VAL A 560 -21.92 -20.96 -7.94
CA VAL A 560 -23.27 -20.85 -8.51
C VAL A 560 -24.23 -21.77 -7.76
N VAL A 561 -23.81 -23.01 -7.49
CA VAL A 561 -24.55 -23.98 -6.67
C VAL A 561 -24.80 -23.45 -5.25
N GLU A 562 -23.83 -22.83 -4.59
CA GLU A 562 -24.07 -22.23 -3.26
C GLU A 562 -25.05 -21.04 -3.31
N LEU A 563 -24.98 -20.20 -4.36
CA LEU A 563 -25.87 -19.04 -4.48
C LEU A 563 -27.32 -19.50 -4.61
N LEU A 564 -27.60 -20.43 -5.52
CA LEU A 564 -28.95 -20.95 -5.71
C LEU A 564 -29.44 -21.71 -4.46
N TYR A 565 -28.59 -22.52 -3.82
CA TYR A 565 -28.93 -23.16 -2.54
C TYR A 565 -29.34 -22.12 -1.48
N ARG A 566 -28.66 -20.98 -1.38
CA ARG A 566 -29.03 -19.91 -0.44
C ARG A 566 -30.34 -19.23 -0.80
N ALA A 567 -30.65 -19.08 -2.10
CA ALA A 567 -31.95 -18.60 -2.54
C ALA A 567 -33.08 -19.58 -2.19
N VAL A 568 -32.87 -20.88 -2.44
CA VAL A 568 -33.80 -21.95 -2.05
C VAL A 568 -34.02 -21.98 -0.52
N ARG A 569 -32.96 -21.78 0.29
CA ARG A 569 -33.06 -21.63 1.76
C ARG A 569 -33.76 -20.33 2.21
N GLN A 570 -34.17 -19.46 1.30
CA GLN A 570 -35.09 -18.33 1.56
C GLN A 570 -36.51 -18.57 1.00
N GLY A 571 -36.79 -19.76 0.44
CA GLY A 571 -38.10 -20.08 -0.16
C GLY A 571 -38.26 -19.60 -1.60
N VAL A 572 -37.17 -19.34 -2.32
CA VAL A 572 -37.22 -19.01 -3.75
C VAL A 572 -37.53 -20.26 -4.56
N ASP A 573 -38.59 -20.18 -5.36
CA ASP A 573 -38.96 -21.13 -6.42
C ASP A 573 -38.68 -20.47 -7.78
N ASP A 574 -37.72 -21.01 -8.52
CA ASP A 574 -37.27 -20.57 -9.84
C ASP A 574 -36.65 -21.77 -10.57
N ALA A 575 -37.52 -22.62 -11.12
CA ALA A 575 -37.11 -23.84 -11.82
C ALA A 575 -36.15 -23.57 -12.99
N GLY A 576 -36.28 -22.43 -13.68
CA GLY A 576 -35.39 -22.04 -14.78
C GLY A 576 -33.95 -21.78 -14.31
N ALA A 577 -33.77 -21.12 -13.16
CA ALA A 577 -32.47 -21.00 -12.52
C ALA A 577 -31.93 -22.38 -12.10
N ALA A 578 -32.78 -23.26 -11.58
CA ALA A 578 -32.36 -24.59 -11.14
C ALA A 578 -31.94 -25.52 -12.30
N GLU A 579 -32.67 -25.55 -13.41
CA GLU A 579 -32.26 -26.26 -14.64
C GLU A 579 -30.93 -25.74 -15.21
N ALA A 580 -30.74 -24.41 -15.20
CA ALA A 580 -29.49 -23.81 -15.67
C ALA A 580 -28.29 -24.20 -14.78
N VAL A 581 -28.49 -24.25 -13.45
CA VAL A 581 -27.44 -24.69 -12.50
C VAL A 581 -27.18 -26.20 -12.59
N LEU A 582 -28.21 -27.04 -12.79
CA LEU A 582 -28.03 -28.47 -13.01
C LEU A 582 -27.24 -28.77 -14.30
N ARG A 583 -27.51 -28.05 -15.38
CA ARG A 583 -26.76 -28.17 -16.63
C ARG A 583 -25.28 -27.83 -16.45
N LEU A 584 -24.97 -26.68 -15.84
CA LEU A 584 -23.60 -26.29 -15.52
C LEU A 584 -22.90 -27.30 -14.57
N ALA A 585 -23.65 -27.87 -13.63
CA ALA A 585 -23.19 -28.89 -12.70
C ALA A 585 -22.89 -30.25 -13.36
N ALA A 586 -23.65 -30.63 -14.40
CA ALA A 586 -23.35 -31.82 -15.20
C ALA A 586 -22.09 -31.62 -16.07
N GLU A 587 -21.93 -30.44 -16.68
CA GLU A 587 -20.74 -30.09 -17.47
C GLU A 587 -19.44 -30.08 -16.64
N HIS A 588 -19.54 -29.74 -15.34
CA HIS A 588 -18.42 -29.60 -14.42
C HIS A 588 -18.50 -30.57 -13.23
N GLU A 589 -19.05 -31.76 -13.42
CA GLU A 589 -19.33 -32.72 -12.33
C GLU A 589 -18.06 -33.09 -11.54
N ALA A 590 -16.91 -33.20 -12.21
CA ALA A 590 -15.60 -33.44 -11.60
C ALA A 590 -15.08 -32.29 -10.72
N GLU A 591 -15.64 -31.08 -10.81
CA GLU A 591 -15.36 -30.01 -9.85
C GLU A 591 -16.21 -30.12 -8.58
N LEU A 592 -17.32 -30.86 -8.57
CA LEU A 592 -18.21 -30.89 -7.41
C LEU A 592 -17.56 -31.60 -6.21
N ARG A 593 -18.04 -31.28 -5.02
CA ARG A 593 -17.64 -31.90 -3.73
C ARG A 593 -18.90 -32.43 -3.05
N PRO A 594 -18.83 -33.38 -2.10
CA PRO A 594 -20.02 -33.90 -1.41
C PRO A 594 -20.93 -32.80 -0.82
N LYS A 595 -20.35 -31.74 -0.24
CA LYS A 595 -21.09 -30.55 0.21
C LYS A 595 -21.82 -29.80 -0.92
N ASP A 596 -21.26 -29.74 -2.11
CA ASP A 596 -21.88 -29.08 -3.27
C ASP A 596 -22.89 -30.00 -3.97
N ALA A 597 -22.68 -31.32 -3.93
CA ALA A 597 -23.67 -32.35 -4.30
C ALA A 597 -24.91 -32.32 -3.38
N ALA A 598 -24.72 -32.22 -2.06
CA ALA A 598 -25.81 -32.11 -1.09
C ALA A 598 -26.69 -30.88 -1.33
N ARG A 599 -26.08 -29.76 -1.71
CA ARG A 599 -26.79 -28.53 -2.10
C ARG A 599 -27.66 -28.74 -3.34
N LEU A 600 -27.16 -29.49 -4.34
CA LEU A 600 -27.94 -29.86 -5.53
C LEU A 600 -29.13 -30.75 -5.18
N VAL A 601 -29.00 -31.70 -4.25
CA VAL A 601 -30.14 -32.52 -3.77
C VAL A 601 -31.22 -31.63 -3.13
N VAL A 602 -30.84 -30.64 -2.31
CA VAL A 602 -31.79 -29.68 -1.72
C VAL A 602 -32.47 -28.82 -2.78
N ILE A 603 -31.73 -28.30 -3.77
CA ILE A 603 -32.28 -27.53 -4.90
C ILE A 603 -33.27 -28.40 -5.69
N GLY A 604 -32.89 -29.62 -6.04
CA GLY A 604 -33.72 -30.55 -6.80
C GLY A 604 -35.01 -30.93 -6.08
N GLN A 605 -34.95 -31.15 -4.76
CA GLN A 605 -36.13 -31.41 -3.94
C GLN A 605 -37.08 -30.20 -3.89
N ALA A 606 -36.55 -29.00 -3.62
CA ALA A 606 -37.38 -27.80 -3.48
C ALA A 606 -38.11 -27.44 -4.78
N MET A 607 -37.48 -27.72 -5.93
CA MET A 607 -37.98 -27.44 -7.27
C MET A 607 -38.71 -28.63 -7.92
N ASN A 608 -38.86 -29.76 -7.20
CA ASN A 608 -39.46 -31.02 -7.70
C ASN A 608 -38.84 -31.54 -9.03
N LEU A 609 -37.52 -31.38 -9.19
CA LEU A 609 -36.80 -31.70 -10.42
C LEU A 609 -36.42 -33.17 -10.52
N LYS A 610 -36.43 -33.71 -11.74
CA LYS A 610 -36.18 -35.12 -12.05
C LYS A 610 -34.98 -35.29 -13.00
N ASP A 611 -33.85 -34.75 -12.58
CA ASP A 611 -32.58 -34.81 -13.32
C ASP A 611 -31.72 -36.01 -12.89
N PRO A 612 -31.19 -36.85 -13.81
CA PRO A 612 -30.30 -37.96 -13.49
C PRO A 612 -29.02 -37.60 -12.71
N LEU A 613 -28.56 -36.34 -12.78
CA LEU A 613 -27.46 -35.83 -11.96
C LEU A 613 -27.80 -35.89 -10.46
N LEU A 614 -29.05 -35.61 -10.07
CA LEU A 614 -29.47 -35.60 -8.66
C LEU A 614 -29.30 -36.97 -8.00
N GLY A 615 -29.50 -38.06 -8.75
CA GLY A 615 -29.23 -39.43 -8.27
C GLY A 615 -27.75 -39.65 -7.98
N ARG A 616 -26.86 -39.29 -8.92
CA ARG A 616 -25.40 -39.39 -8.71
C ARG A 616 -24.92 -38.50 -7.58
N MET A 617 -25.49 -37.31 -7.43
CA MET A 617 -25.19 -36.41 -6.30
C MET A 617 -25.66 -36.98 -4.96
N ALA A 618 -26.83 -37.63 -4.90
CA ALA A 618 -27.29 -38.35 -3.70
C ALA A 618 -26.36 -39.50 -3.32
N GLU A 619 -25.88 -40.28 -4.28
CA GLU A 619 -24.89 -41.34 -4.05
C GLU A 619 -23.54 -40.79 -3.58
N ALA A 620 -23.05 -39.71 -4.20
CA ALA A 620 -21.80 -39.04 -3.80
C ALA A 620 -21.86 -38.44 -2.38
N VAL A 621 -23.04 -38.00 -1.91
CA VAL A 621 -23.25 -37.58 -0.52
C VAL A 621 -23.32 -38.79 0.42
N ARG A 622 -24.01 -39.86 0.02
CA ARG A 622 -24.15 -41.10 0.80
C ARG A 622 -22.80 -41.79 1.03
N GLY A 623 -21.85 -41.64 0.11
CA GLY A 623 -20.48 -42.15 0.21
C GLY A 623 -19.50 -41.32 1.04
N ALA A 624 -19.84 -40.09 1.43
CA ALA A 624 -18.98 -39.20 2.25
C ALA A 624 -19.80 -38.19 3.10
N PRO A 625 -20.77 -38.66 3.92
CA PRO A 625 -21.68 -37.79 4.67
C PRO A 625 -20.98 -36.90 5.70
N GLU A 626 -19.78 -37.27 6.16
CA GLU A 626 -18.92 -36.52 7.08
C GLU A 626 -18.33 -35.23 6.47
N LEU A 627 -18.19 -35.14 5.14
CA LEU A 627 -17.57 -33.97 4.46
C LEU A 627 -18.53 -32.75 4.29
N LEU A 628 -19.75 -32.84 4.82
CA LEU A 628 -20.72 -31.74 4.89
C LEU A 628 -20.51 -30.88 6.16
N ASP A 629 -21.19 -29.73 6.22
CA ASP A 629 -21.45 -29.01 7.47
C ASP A 629 -22.87 -29.27 7.98
N ALA A 630 -23.14 -28.99 9.26
CA ALA A 630 -24.41 -29.29 9.90
C ALA A 630 -25.66 -28.66 9.23
N ASP A 631 -25.60 -27.39 8.79
CA ASP A 631 -26.72 -26.74 8.06
C ASP A 631 -27.01 -27.47 6.74
N THR A 632 -25.96 -27.74 5.95
CA THR A 632 -26.09 -28.41 4.66
C THR A 632 -26.52 -29.87 4.83
N ALA A 633 -26.04 -30.57 5.86
CA ALA A 633 -26.42 -31.95 6.18
C ALA A 633 -27.88 -32.04 6.63
N GLN A 634 -28.32 -31.19 7.55
CA GLN A 634 -29.69 -31.15 8.03
C GLN A 634 -30.68 -30.77 6.92
N ALA A 635 -30.31 -29.81 6.05
CA ALA A 635 -31.11 -29.47 4.88
C ALA A 635 -31.21 -30.63 3.88
N ALA A 636 -30.09 -31.31 3.59
CA ALA A 636 -30.07 -32.45 2.68
C ALA A 636 -30.81 -33.69 3.24
N GLU A 637 -30.79 -33.90 4.55
CA GLU A 637 -31.53 -34.96 5.24
C GLU A 637 -33.05 -34.72 5.15
N ALA A 638 -33.50 -33.47 5.38
CA ALA A 638 -34.89 -33.08 5.20
C ALA A 638 -35.34 -33.25 3.74
N ALA A 639 -34.50 -32.85 2.78
CA ALA A 639 -34.75 -33.04 1.35
C ALA A 639 -34.81 -34.54 0.97
N ALA A 640 -33.89 -35.36 1.48
CA ALA A 640 -33.88 -36.81 1.24
C ALA A 640 -35.16 -37.48 1.77
N ARG A 641 -35.63 -37.10 2.98
CA ARG A 641 -36.93 -37.55 3.51
C ARG A 641 -38.10 -37.14 2.62
N ALA A 642 -38.12 -35.90 2.14
CA ALA A 642 -39.19 -35.38 1.28
C ALA A 642 -39.21 -36.06 -0.11
N LEU A 643 -38.05 -36.46 -0.64
CA LEU A 643 -37.91 -37.24 -1.88
C LEU A 643 -38.13 -38.74 -1.70
N GLY A 644 -38.16 -39.25 -0.46
CA GLY A 644 -38.26 -40.68 -0.16
C GLY A 644 -36.95 -41.47 -0.25
N ASP A 645 -35.78 -40.82 -0.39
CA ASP A 645 -34.47 -41.48 -0.31
C ASP A 645 -34.12 -41.80 1.15
N THR A 646 -34.68 -42.91 1.63
CA THR A 646 -34.45 -43.42 2.99
C THR A 646 -32.99 -43.77 3.26
N ALA A 647 -32.22 -44.15 2.23
CA ALA A 647 -30.81 -44.53 2.37
C ALA A 647 -29.89 -43.31 2.55
N LEU A 648 -30.13 -42.22 1.80
CA LEU A 648 -29.45 -40.94 2.01
C LEU A 648 -29.87 -40.31 3.34
N ALA A 649 -31.17 -40.32 3.68
CA ALA A 649 -31.66 -39.79 4.94
C ALA A 649 -31.05 -40.53 6.16
N ALA A 650 -30.90 -41.85 6.09
CA ALA A 650 -30.26 -42.64 7.13
C ALA A 650 -28.76 -42.34 7.28
N ALA A 651 -28.03 -42.19 6.16
CA ALA A 651 -26.60 -41.85 6.19
C ALA A 651 -26.34 -40.47 6.83
N LEU A 652 -27.16 -39.48 6.51
CA LEU A 652 -27.04 -38.12 7.07
C LEU A 652 -27.47 -38.05 8.54
N ALA A 653 -28.52 -38.79 8.94
CA ALA A 653 -28.94 -38.88 10.34
C ALA A 653 -27.89 -39.61 11.21
N GLY A 654 -27.27 -40.68 10.70
CA GLY A 654 -26.20 -41.40 11.39
C GLY A 654 -24.96 -40.52 11.65
N ARG A 655 -24.60 -39.66 10.69
CA ARG A 655 -23.54 -38.66 10.85
C ARG A 655 -23.83 -37.69 12.00
N GLN A 656 -25.05 -37.16 12.10
CA GLN A 656 -25.44 -36.28 13.22
C GLN A 656 -25.43 -37.01 14.58
N GLN A 657 -25.81 -38.29 14.63
CA GLN A 657 -25.76 -39.08 15.86
C GLN A 657 -24.32 -39.31 16.34
N MET A 658 -23.36 -39.53 15.43
CA MET A 658 -21.94 -39.63 15.78
C MET A 658 -21.36 -38.28 16.24
N GLU A 659 -21.71 -37.17 15.58
CA GLU A 659 -21.29 -35.82 16.02
C GLU A 659 -21.92 -35.40 17.35
N ALA A 660 -23.07 -35.94 17.73
CA ALA A 660 -23.71 -35.70 19.03
C ALA A 660 -23.18 -36.62 20.16
N GLN A 661 -22.25 -37.54 19.85
CA GLN A 661 -21.63 -38.48 20.80
C GLN A 661 -20.14 -38.20 21.03
N ALA A 662 -19.57 -37.18 20.37
CA ALA A 662 -18.15 -36.81 20.40
C ALA A 662 -17.91 -35.44 21.06
#